data_AF-A0AAX6HWS8-F1
#
_entry.id   AF-A0AAX6HWS8-F1
#
_cell.length_a   1.000
_cell.length_b   1.000
_cell.length_c   1.000
_cell.angle_alpha   90.00
_cell.angle_beta   90.00
_cell.angle_gamma   90.00
#
_symmetry.space_group_name_H-M   'P 1'
#
loop_
_entity.id
_entity.type
_entity.pdbx_description
1 polymer ?
#
loop_
_entity_poly.entity_id
_entity_poly.type
_entity_poly.pdbx_seq_one_letter_code
_entity_poly.pdbx_strand_id
1 'polypeptide(L)'
;MMASSPDTILWCDVQLSKDGVGFCLPDLKLNNCTDIASIHPDEQKEYLVNGVSTRGWFPVDYNSTTLSRGISLTQGIYSRTDRFDSSTFPLAVEDVPKLFGPPSPALWLNIQHDIFYSHHNLSMRSYVLSISKRMIFNYLSSPEVGFLSGIAPRFQKTKIKLVFRFLEEDLIEPSTNQTYRSLLKNLTFIKTFASGILVPKHYIWPVTSDLYLQPHTSIVTDAHKEGLEIFAGDFANDADIAYNYSFSPVAEYLSFIDNGVFSVDGVVTDHPITPSEAVGCFSHINKSSADHGKPIIVSHYGASGDYPPCTDLAYQKAVDDGADIIDCPVQVTSDGVLVCMSSIDLMGDTTVTKSPFSSRASLIPDIQKAPGIYTFNLTWEEIQNKLKPLMTNPETKYRLQRNPRYTNAGSFMTLSDFLAFAKGKVLSGVLISIENADFMVEKLGFDVTNAVIAALNSSGYHNQTSLGVTILSSNSSVLVKFKQTNYSLMYMIDEYISDVASSSIADIKKFADSVAIDKESVYPSSHDFITKQTNIVSTLQKGGLSVYVYVLRNEFVSQAFDFFGDPIVEINSFVLGAGVDGVITDFPGTARAYKSNSCTRLGVDAPAYILPVQIGGLIQLIPTPDQPPALAPFPLLEPSDVVEPALPPASKPAVPAAPAGGSPPPPAPQPSSGPRCAAPAVLSAVSLLVAAVLCLAS
;
A
#
# COMPACT_ATOMS: atom_id res chain seq x y z
N MET A 1 -13.48 13.24 -10.92
CA MET A 1 -13.94 13.93 -9.69
C MET A 1 -15.32 13.50 -9.20
N MET A 2 -16.02 12.53 -9.81
CA MET A 2 -17.26 12.00 -9.21
C MET A 2 -17.03 11.28 -7.86
N ALA A 3 -15.78 11.07 -7.44
CA ALA A 3 -15.40 10.31 -6.24
C ALA A 3 -14.71 11.15 -5.16
N SER A 4 -14.85 12.49 -5.13
CA SER A 4 -14.29 13.33 -4.05
C SER A 4 -15.37 14.16 -3.35
N SER A 5 -15.04 14.76 -2.20
CA SER A 5 -15.97 15.60 -1.43
C SER A 5 -16.49 16.79 -2.25
N PRO A 6 -17.75 17.24 -2.07
CA PRO A 6 -18.25 18.47 -2.69
C PRO A 6 -17.42 19.72 -2.37
N ASP A 7 -16.70 19.71 -1.25
CA ASP A 7 -15.80 20.80 -0.82
C ASP A 7 -14.40 20.72 -1.45
N THR A 8 -14.17 19.78 -2.38
CA THR A 8 -12.90 19.66 -3.11
C THR A 8 -12.63 20.94 -3.90
N ILE A 9 -11.42 21.49 -3.74
CA ILE A 9 -10.93 22.65 -4.48
C ILE A 9 -9.90 22.17 -5.51
N LEU A 10 -10.06 22.58 -6.76
CA LEU A 10 -9.13 22.27 -7.83
C LEU A 10 -7.87 23.11 -7.71
N TRP A 11 -6.71 22.45 -7.79
CA TRP A 11 -5.41 23.12 -7.80
C TRP A 11 -4.94 23.40 -9.22
N CYS A 12 -4.41 24.60 -9.46
CA CYS A 12 -3.83 24.98 -10.74
C CYS A 12 -2.54 25.79 -10.53
N ASP A 13 -1.41 25.20 -10.88
CA ASP A 13 -0.14 25.92 -11.04
C ASP A 13 -0.19 26.70 -12.36
N VAL A 14 -0.23 28.03 -12.26
CA VAL A 14 -0.47 28.89 -13.42
C VAL A 14 0.85 29.21 -14.12
N GLN A 15 0.92 28.90 -15.41
CA GLN A 15 2.02 29.27 -16.29
C GLN A 15 1.52 30.13 -17.46
N LEU A 16 2.19 31.24 -17.77
CA LEU A 16 1.79 32.12 -18.88
C LEU A 16 2.49 31.75 -20.19
N SER A 17 1.71 31.61 -21.25
CA SER A 17 2.22 31.59 -22.62
C SER A 17 2.86 32.93 -23.01
N LYS A 18 3.60 32.93 -24.12
CA LYS A 18 4.20 34.13 -24.74
C LYS A 18 3.22 35.28 -24.98
N ASP A 19 1.98 34.95 -25.34
CA ASP A 19 0.88 35.89 -25.59
C ASP A 19 0.02 36.18 -24.33
N GLY A 20 0.46 35.73 -23.15
CA GLY A 20 -0.11 36.10 -21.87
C GLY A 20 -1.37 35.32 -21.47
N VAL A 21 -1.61 34.15 -22.06
CA VAL A 21 -2.68 33.24 -21.65
C VAL A 21 -2.17 32.30 -20.58
N GLY A 22 -2.91 32.13 -19.49
CA GLY A 22 -2.53 31.22 -18.41
C GLY A 22 -3.04 29.80 -18.61
N PHE A 23 -2.16 28.84 -18.37
CA PHE A 23 -2.38 27.40 -18.42
C PHE A 23 -2.12 26.77 -17.05
N CYS A 24 -2.87 25.72 -16.73
CA CYS A 24 -2.60 24.89 -15.55
C CYS A 24 -1.54 23.85 -15.92
N LEU A 25 -0.30 24.08 -15.47
CA LEU A 25 0.86 23.24 -15.73
C LEU A 25 1.72 23.14 -14.46
N PRO A 26 2.01 21.92 -13.97
CA PRO A 26 2.64 21.72 -12.66
C PRO A 26 4.09 22.21 -12.59
N ASP A 27 4.76 22.33 -13.74
CA ASP A 27 6.17 22.70 -13.82
C ASP A 27 6.39 23.84 -14.83
N LEU A 28 7.32 24.74 -14.50
CA LEU A 28 7.77 25.80 -15.39
C LEU A 28 8.55 25.25 -16.60
N LYS A 29 9.26 24.12 -16.43
CA LYS A 29 9.90 23.38 -17.51
C LYS A 29 8.86 22.45 -18.13
N LEU A 30 8.39 22.82 -19.31
CA LEU A 30 7.36 22.07 -20.04
C LEU A 30 7.75 20.60 -20.25
N ASN A 31 9.03 20.32 -20.51
CA ASN A 31 9.53 18.95 -20.74
C ASN A 31 9.45 18.02 -19.51
N ASN A 32 9.07 18.54 -18.34
CA ASN A 32 8.85 17.72 -17.14
C ASN A 32 7.41 17.18 -17.08
N CYS A 33 6.48 17.68 -17.89
CA CYS A 33 5.06 17.28 -17.85
C CYS A 33 4.40 17.24 -19.24
N THR A 34 5.15 17.43 -20.32
CA THR A 34 4.67 17.40 -21.70
C THR A 34 5.67 16.75 -22.65
N ASP A 35 5.19 16.42 -23.85
CA ASP A 35 5.98 15.90 -24.97
C ASP A 35 6.81 16.97 -25.74
N ILE A 36 6.88 18.21 -25.24
CA ILE A 36 7.51 19.36 -25.93
C ILE A 36 8.93 19.08 -26.45
N ALA A 37 9.72 18.30 -25.72
CA ALA A 37 11.10 17.99 -26.10
C ALA A 37 11.16 17.08 -27.34
N SER A 38 10.12 16.29 -27.59
CA SER A 38 9.97 15.45 -28.79
C SER A 38 9.47 16.27 -29.97
N ILE A 39 8.56 17.22 -29.73
CA ILE A 39 7.96 18.06 -30.79
C ILE A 39 8.91 19.17 -31.24
N HIS A 40 9.66 19.76 -30.31
CA HIS A 40 10.57 20.90 -30.53
C HIS A 40 12.00 20.64 -30.00
N PRO A 41 12.71 19.59 -30.46
CA PRO A 41 13.96 19.12 -29.86
C PRO A 41 15.11 20.15 -29.85
N ASP A 42 15.13 21.06 -30.82
CA ASP A 42 16.22 22.04 -30.99
C ASP A 42 15.91 23.41 -30.37
N GLU A 43 14.77 23.56 -29.69
CA GLU A 43 14.28 24.87 -29.21
C GLU A 43 14.54 25.14 -27.73
N GLN A 44 15.32 24.28 -27.05
CA GLN A 44 15.64 24.46 -25.65
C GLN A 44 16.32 25.81 -25.39
N LYS A 45 15.90 26.50 -24.32
CA LYS A 45 16.46 27.77 -23.85
C LYS A 45 17.12 27.61 -22.50
N GLU A 46 17.92 28.61 -22.15
CA GLU A 46 18.53 28.74 -20.84
C GLU A 46 18.10 30.09 -20.25
N TYR A 47 17.43 30.06 -19.10
CA TYR A 47 16.96 31.23 -18.40
C TYR A 47 17.34 31.17 -16.92
N LEU A 48 17.43 32.33 -16.28
CA LEU A 48 17.58 32.41 -14.83
C LEU A 48 16.21 32.26 -14.16
N VAL A 49 16.02 31.17 -13.44
CA VAL A 49 14.84 30.92 -12.60
C VAL A 49 15.29 31.05 -11.15
N ASN A 50 14.79 32.05 -10.44
CA ASN A 50 15.21 32.35 -9.06
C ASN A 50 16.74 32.48 -8.88
N GLY A 51 17.42 33.01 -9.90
CA GLY A 51 18.88 33.19 -9.91
C GLY A 51 19.68 31.94 -10.29
N VAL A 52 19.03 30.80 -10.54
CA VAL A 52 19.66 29.55 -11.00
C VAL A 52 19.54 29.47 -12.53
N SER A 53 20.65 29.12 -13.20
CA SER A 53 20.63 28.88 -14.66
C SER A 53 19.92 27.56 -14.96
N THR A 54 18.75 27.67 -15.58
CA THR A 54 17.86 26.53 -15.84
C THR A 54 17.69 26.37 -17.34
N ARG A 55 18.04 25.18 -17.83
CA ARG A 55 17.94 24.83 -19.24
C ARG A 55 16.70 23.96 -19.49
N GLY A 56 15.85 24.32 -20.44
CA GLY A 56 14.55 23.66 -20.67
C GLY A 56 13.70 24.33 -21.74
N TRP A 57 12.44 23.90 -21.82
CA TRP A 57 11.41 24.52 -22.66
C TRP A 57 10.47 25.29 -21.76
N PHE A 58 10.26 26.58 -22.04
CA PHE A 58 9.52 27.44 -21.14
C PHE A 58 8.22 27.95 -21.80
N PRO A 59 7.12 28.07 -21.05
CA PRO A 59 5.84 28.57 -21.54
C PRO A 59 5.95 29.93 -22.28
N VAL A 60 6.87 30.80 -21.83
CA VAL A 60 7.12 32.13 -22.39
C VAL A 60 7.68 32.13 -23.81
N ASP A 61 8.17 30.99 -24.29
CA ASP A 61 8.69 30.84 -25.65
C ASP A 61 7.59 30.51 -26.68
N TYR A 62 6.42 30.07 -26.20
CA TYR A 62 5.35 29.49 -27.02
C TYR A 62 4.03 30.26 -26.90
N ASN A 63 3.34 30.46 -28.02
CA ASN A 63 1.99 31.04 -28.01
C ASN A 63 0.97 30.04 -27.47
N SER A 64 -0.16 30.54 -26.98
CA SER A 64 -1.27 29.76 -26.43
C SER A 64 -1.79 28.66 -27.36
N THR A 65 -1.75 28.85 -28.67
CA THR A 65 -2.16 27.84 -29.66
C THR A 65 -1.22 26.63 -29.67
N THR A 66 0.09 26.86 -29.50
CA THR A 66 1.07 25.77 -29.39
C THR A 66 0.85 25.00 -28.10
N LEU A 67 0.66 25.69 -26.97
CA LEU A 67 0.44 25.01 -25.68
C LEU A 67 -0.88 24.23 -25.64
N SER A 68 -1.96 24.74 -26.24
CA SER A 68 -3.27 24.09 -26.18
C SER A 68 -3.50 22.97 -27.20
N ARG A 69 -2.69 22.88 -28.27
CA ARG A 69 -2.93 21.95 -29.39
C ARG A 69 -1.68 21.37 -30.05
N GLY A 70 -0.50 21.93 -29.78
CA GLY A 70 0.76 21.55 -30.40
C GLY A 70 1.61 20.60 -29.56
N ILE A 71 1.26 20.42 -28.29
CA ILE A 71 1.93 19.51 -27.34
C ILE A 71 0.91 18.80 -26.47
N SER A 72 1.24 17.61 -26.00
CA SER A 72 0.40 16.79 -25.14
C SER A 72 1.00 16.65 -23.75
N LEU A 73 0.15 16.43 -22.76
CA LEU A 73 0.58 16.11 -21.40
C LEU A 73 1.20 14.70 -21.36
N THR A 74 2.21 14.56 -20.51
CA THR A 74 2.86 13.29 -20.18
C THR A 74 3.00 13.18 -18.66
N GLN A 75 3.26 11.98 -18.15
CA GLN A 75 3.49 11.75 -16.73
C GLN A 75 4.64 12.63 -16.21
N GLY A 76 4.39 13.39 -15.15
CA GLY A 76 5.43 14.14 -14.43
C GLY A 76 6.16 13.31 -13.38
N ILE A 77 5.59 12.16 -13.02
CA ILE A 77 6.12 11.24 -12.01
C ILE A 77 6.28 9.87 -12.68
N TYR A 78 7.52 9.42 -12.85
CA TYR A 78 7.84 8.21 -13.59
C TYR A 78 7.48 6.90 -12.88
N SER A 79 7.12 6.94 -11.59
CA SER A 79 6.51 5.79 -10.90
C SER A 79 5.03 5.60 -11.24
N ARG A 80 4.36 6.62 -11.78
CA ARG A 80 2.98 6.51 -12.28
C ARG A 80 2.97 5.89 -13.68
N THR A 81 1.83 5.38 -14.11
CA THR A 81 1.68 4.74 -15.43
C THR A 81 1.78 5.73 -16.59
N ASP A 82 2.49 5.34 -17.64
CA ASP A 82 2.67 6.08 -18.90
C ASP A 82 1.45 5.97 -19.84
N ARG A 83 0.51 5.09 -19.53
CA ARG A 83 -0.64 4.81 -20.41
C ARG A 83 -1.59 5.98 -20.61
N PHE A 84 -1.50 7.02 -19.78
CA PHE A 84 -2.27 8.25 -19.96
C PHE A 84 -1.50 9.32 -20.74
N ASP A 85 -0.25 9.07 -21.13
CA ASP A 85 0.53 10.01 -21.92
C ASP A 85 -0.14 10.28 -23.25
N SER A 86 0.00 11.50 -23.74
CA SER A 86 -0.58 11.95 -25.01
C SER A 86 -2.12 11.89 -25.09
N SER A 87 -2.81 11.63 -23.96
CA SER A 87 -4.27 11.56 -23.91
C SER A 87 -4.94 12.94 -23.85
N THR A 88 -4.22 13.95 -23.35
CA THR A 88 -4.77 15.28 -23.04
C THR A 88 -3.79 16.40 -23.36
N PHE A 89 -4.32 17.61 -23.50
CA PHE A 89 -3.56 18.83 -23.78
C PHE A 89 -3.52 19.75 -22.55
N PRO A 90 -2.49 20.60 -22.40
CA PRO A 90 -2.50 21.68 -21.42
C PRO A 90 -3.79 22.50 -21.47
N LEU A 91 -4.44 22.66 -20.32
CA LEU A 91 -5.70 23.39 -20.19
C LEU A 91 -5.46 24.85 -19.83
N ALA A 92 -6.14 25.76 -20.51
CA ALA A 92 -6.20 27.14 -20.07
C ALA A 92 -6.96 27.22 -18.73
N VAL A 93 -6.56 28.14 -17.85
CA VAL A 93 -7.18 28.29 -16.52
C VAL A 93 -8.71 28.50 -16.63
N GLU A 94 -9.16 29.28 -17.62
CA GLU A 94 -10.58 29.57 -17.85
C GLU A 94 -11.40 28.37 -18.32
N ASP A 95 -10.74 27.30 -18.81
CA ASP A 95 -11.38 26.09 -19.30
C ASP A 95 -11.52 25.02 -18.20
N VAL A 96 -10.75 25.11 -17.10
CA VAL A 96 -10.81 24.13 -16.01
C VAL A 96 -12.22 23.99 -15.42
N PRO A 97 -12.94 25.07 -15.06
CA PRO A 97 -14.30 24.92 -14.52
C PRO A 97 -15.28 24.32 -15.52
N LYS A 98 -15.02 24.43 -16.83
CA LYS A 98 -15.91 23.93 -17.89
C LYS A 98 -15.88 22.41 -18.00
N LEU A 99 -14.85 21.76 -17.46
CA LEU A 99 -14.79 20.30 -17.33
C LEU A 99 -15.85 19.76 -16.37
N PHE A 100 -16.39 20.62 -15.50
CA PHE A 100 -17.31 20.25 -14.45
C PHE A 100 -18.65 20.94 -14.65
N GLY A 101 -19.73 20.16 -14.67
CA GLY A 101 -21.09 20.70 -14.69
C GLY A 101 -21.38 21.57 -13.46
N PRO A 102 -22.38 22.48 -13.51
CA PRO A 102 -22.72 23.33 -12.39
C PRO A 102 -23.34 22.55 -11.22
N PRO A 103 -22.99 22.84 -9.96
CA PRO A 103 -21.97 23.81 -9.53
C PRO A 103 -20.55 23.27 -9.74
N SER A 104 -19.72 24.04 -10.44
CA SER A 104 -18.31 23.67 -10.64
C SER A 104 -17.53 23.77 -9.32
N PRO A 105 -16.56 22.88 -9.07
CA PRO A 105 -15.69 22.97 -7.91
C PRO A 105 -14.97 24.31 -7.83
N ALA A 106 -14.66 24.75 -6.60
CA ALA A 106 -13.85 25.93 -6.37
C ALA A 106 -12.45 25.75 -6.99
N LEU A 107 -11.81 26.86 -7.34
CA LEU A 107 -10.47 26.87 -7.94
C LEU A 107 -9.47 27.57 -7.01
N TRP A 108 -8.27 26.98 -6.92
CA TRP A 108 -7.08 27.49 -6.25
C TRP A 108 -6.00 27.76 -7.29
N LEU A 109 -5.61 29.03 -7.43
CA LEU A 109 -4.56 29.43 -8.35
C LEU A 109 -3.23 29.56 -7.59
N ASN A 110 -2.20 28.85 -8.02
CA ASN A 110 -0.86 28.97 -7.45
C ASN A 110 0.10 29.63 -8.45
N ILE A 111 0.68 30.76 -8.05
CA ILE A 111 1.62 31.55 -8.85
C ILE A 111 3.03 31.29 -8.33
N GLN A 112 3.77 30.39 -8.99
CA GLN A 112 5.07 29.94 -8.50
C GLN A 112 6.22 30.92 -8.79
N HIS A 113 6.13 31.70 -9.88
CA HIS A 113 7.27 32.40 -10.47
C HIS A 113 6.97 33.83 -11.00
N ASP A 114 6.34 34.73 -10.23
CA ASP A 114 6.00 36.11 -10.70
C ASP A 114 7.24 36.86 -11.21
N ILE A 115 8.37 36.75 -10.50
CA ILE A 115 9.64 37.39 -10.89
C ILE A 115 10.12 36.90 -12.25
N PHE A 116 10.08 35.59 -12.52
CA PHE A 116 10.45 35.04 -13.83
C PHE A 116 9.64 35.70 -14.93
N TYR A 117 8.30 35.70 -14.83
CA TYR A 117 7.44 36.29 -15.86
C TYR A 117 7.69 37.79 -16.05
N SER A 118 8.04 38.52 -14.99
CA SER A 118 8.39 39.95 -15.09
C SER A 118 9.62 40.21 -15.98
N HIS A 119 10.61 39.31 -15.96
CA HIS A 119 11.79 39.39 -16.83
C HIS A 119 11.45 39.14 -18.31
N HIS A 120 10.32 38.50 -18.58
CA HIS A 120 9.82 38.19 -19.92
C HIS A 120 8.73 39.15 -20.41
N ASN A 121 8.64 40.36 -19.81
CA ASN A 121 7.61 41.37 -20.12
C ASN A 121 6.17 40.87 -19.94
N LEU A 122 5.96 39.86 -19.10
CA LEU A 122 4.65 39.35 -18.70
C LEU A 122 4.38 39.73 -17.24
N SER A 123 3.11 39.79 -16.86
CA SER A 123 2.72 40.17 -15.49
C SER A 123 1.66 39.22 -14.97
N MET A 124 2.05 38.37 -14.02
CA MET A 124 1.11 37.48 -13.31
C MET A 124 0.07 38.30 -12.56
N ARG A 125 0.44 39.45 -12.00
CA ARG A 125 -0.52 40.34 -11.32
C ARG A 125 -1.58 40.87 -12.28
N SER A 126 -1.17 41.36 -13.45
CA SER A 126 -2.11 41.85 -14.46
C SER A 126 -3.02 40.73 -14.96
N TYR A 127 -2.46 39.53 -15.18
CA TYR A 127 -3.21 38.34 -15.55
C TYR A 127 -4.26 37.96 -14.49
N VAL A 128 -3.86 37.83 -13.22
CA VAL A 128 -4.75 37.46 -12.11
C VAL A 128 -5.87 38.49 -11.92
N LEU A 129 -5.56 39.80 -12.01
CA LEU A 129 -6.57 40.86 -11.93
C LEU A 129 -7.53 40.87 -13.14
N SER A 130 -7.07 40.41 -14.29
CA SER A 130 -7.90 40.26 -15.49
C SER A 130 -8.85 39.08 -15.34
N ILE A 131 -8.31 37.92 -14.95
CA ILE A 131 -9.09 36.69 -14.87
C ILE A 131 -10.08 36.69 -13.69
N SER A 132 -9.77 37.39 -12.59
CA SER A 132 -10.70 37.57 -11.46
C SER A 132 -11.97 38.34 -11.83
N LYS A 133 -12.02 39.00 -13.00
CA LYS A 133 -13.22 39.66 -13.54
C LYS A 133 -14.05 38.72 -14.42
N ARG A 134 -13.48 37.61 -14.86
CA ARG A 134 -14.07 36.68 -15.84
C ARG A 134 -14.47 35.35 -15.21
N MET A 135 -13.80 34.94 -14.14
CA MET A 135 -14.09 33.69 -13.43
C MET A 135 -13.97 33.85 -11.92
N ILE A 136 -14.53 32.88 -11.20
CA ILE A 136 -14.48 32.80 -9.74
C ILE A 136 -13.38 31.80 -9.35
N PHE A 137 -12.51 32.21 -8.45
CA PHE A 137 -11.59 31.33 -7.72
C PHE A 137 -11.55 31.80 -6.26
N ASN A 138 -11.26 30.90 -5.34
CA ASN A 138 -11.37 31.15 -3.90
C ASN A 138 -10.02 31.41 -3.24
N TYR A 139 -8.96 30.84 -3.81
CA TYR A 139 -7.62 30.91 -3.26
C TYR A 139 -6.61 31.34 -4.31
N LEU A 140 -5.67 32.16 -3.88
CA LEU A 140 -4.51 32.58 -4.65
C LEU A 140 -3.28 32.42 -3.78
N SER A 141 -2.37 31.53 -4.17
CA SER A 141 -1.12 31.32 -3.47
C SER A 141 0.10 31.72 -4.27
N SER A 142 1.19 32.00 -3.57
CA SER A 142 2.50 32.15 -4.17
C SER A 142 3.58 31.93 -3.10
N PRO A 143 4.74 31.38 -3.48
CA PRO A 143 5.91 31.36 -2.63
C PRO A 143 6.67 32.69 -2.64
N GLU A 144 6.34 33.64 -3.53
CA GLU A 144 7.02 34.93 -3.64
C GLU A 144 6.30 36.01 -2.82
N VAL A 145 6.97 36.54 -1.81
CA VAL A 145 6.45 37.61 -0.93
C VAL A 145 6.13 38.86 -1.74
N GLY A 146 6.99 39.19 -2.71
CA GLY A 146 6.83 40.34 -3.59
C GLY A 146 5.52 40.31 -4.37
N PHE A 147 5.11 39.14 -4.87
CA PHE A 147 3.84 38.96 -5.57
C PHE A 147 2.64 39.20 -4.65
N LEU A 148 2.56 38.47 -3.53
CA LEU A 148 1.42 38.55 -2.63
C LEU A 148 1.28 39.93 -2.00
N SER A 149 2.38 40.51 -1.48
CA SER A 149 2.36 41.86 -0.91
C SER A 149 1.94 42.92 -1.92
N GLY A 150 2.33 42.75 -3.18
CA GLY A 150 1.97 43.65 -4.27
C GLY A 150 0.52 43.55 -4.73
N ILE A 151 -0.09 42.37 -4.65
CA ILE A 151 -1.47 42.14 -5.10
C ILE A 151 -2.50 42.26 -3.97
N ALA A 152 -2.08 42.08 -2.71
CA ALA A 152 -2.94 42.10 -1.54
C ALA A 152 -3.90 43.30 -1.46
N PRO A 153 -3.46 44.56 -1.69
CA PRO A 153 -4.36 45.72 -1.65
C PRO A 153 -5.54 45.64 -2.62
N ARG A 154 -5.42 44.84 -3.70
CA ARG A 154 -6.49 44.66 -4.69
C ARG A 154 -7.54 43.64 -4.25
N PHE A 155 -7.21 42.76 -3.32
CA PHE A 155 -8.09 41.68 -2.86
C PHE A 155 -8.58 41.83 -1.41
N GLN A 156 -8.16 42.86 -0.68
CA GLN A 156 -8.61 43.13 0.71
C GLN A 156 -10.13 43.13 0.93
N LYS A 157 -10.92 43.49 -0.10
CA LYS A 157 -12.39 43.57 -0.03
C LYS A 157 -13.09 42.44 -0.78
N THR A 158 -12.35 41.43 -1.27
CA THR A 158 -12.93 40.28 -1.96
C THR A 158 -12.99 39.08 -1.01
N LYS A 159 -13.63 37.99 -1.46
CA LYS A 159 -13.63 36.72 -0.74
C LYS A 159 -12.41 35.84 -1.06
N ILE A 160 -11.50 36.32 -1.90
CA ILE A 160 -10.31 35.56 -2.32
C ILE A 160 -9.33 35.53 -1.16
N LYS A 161 -8.93 34.33 -0.76
CA LYS A 161 -7.93 34.10 0.28
C LYS A 161 -6.54 34.11 -0.34
N LEU A 162 -5.64 34.89 0.25
CA LEU A 162 -4.25 34.96 -0.17
C LEU A 162 -3.43 34.03 0.73
N VAL A 163 -2.69 33.10 0.13
CA VAL A 163 -1.99 32.04 0.87
C VAL A 163 -0.50 32.07 0.54
N PHE A 164 0.33 32.30 1.55
CA PHE A 164 1.78 32.24 1.37
C PHE A 164 2.25 30.78 1.37
N ARG A 165 2.86 30.34 0.27
CA ARG A 165 3.34 28.96 0.12
C ARG A 165 4.80 28.87 0.59
N PHE A 166 5.04 28.08 1.61
CA PHE A 166 6.39 27.71 2.01
C PHE A 166 6.94 26.63 1.07
N LEU A 167 8.23 26.71 0.76
CA LEU A 167 8.99 25.67 0.06
C LEU A 167 9.92 24.98 1.05
N GLU A 168 11.01 24.36 0.61
CA GLU A 168 12.03 23.82 1.51
C GLU A 168 12.63 24.90 2.43
N GLU A 169 12.89 24.53 3.69
CA GLU A 169 13.25 25.46 4.77
C GLU A 169 14.49 26.32 4.45
N ASP A 170 15.46 25.75 3.76
CA ASP A 170 16.75 26.37 3.49
C ASP A 170 16.79 27.10 2.13
N LEU A 171 15.72 27.02 1.34
CA LEU A 171 15.59 27.82 0.10
C LEU A 171 15.39 29.30 0.44
N ILE A 172 15.93 30.15 -0.42
CA ILE A 172 15.84 31.61 -0.29
C ILE A 172 14.60 32.10 -1.04
N GLU A 173 13.74 32.85 -0.35
CA GLU A 173 12.65 33.57 -0.97
C GLU A 173 13.20 34.78 -1.74
N PRO A 174 12.93 34.89 -3.05
CA PRO A 174 13.66 35.79 -3.93
C PRO A 174 13.36 37.28 -3.70
N SER A 175 12.22 37.64 -3.10
CA SER A 175 11.83 39.05 -2.88
C SER A 175 12.45 39.67 -1.63
N THR A 176 12.62 38.86 -0.59
CA THR A 176 13.10 39.29 0.74
C THR A 176 14.54 38.89 1.01
N ASN A 177 15.11 38.00 0.19
CA ASN A 177 16.44 37.42 0.37
C ASN A 177 16.61 36.77 1.76
N GLN A 178 15.54 36.19 2.28
CA GLN A 178 15.50 35.42 3.52
C GLN A 178 15.15 33.98 3.22
N THR A 179 15.58 33.04 4.06
CA THR A 179 15.15 31.65 3.92
C THR A 179 13.69 31.48 4.35
N TYR A 180 13.00 30.48 3.80
CA TYR A 180 11.64 30.13 4.25
C TYR A 180 11.60 29.79 5.75
N ARG A 181 12.65 29.15 6.29
CA ARG A 181 12.84 28.94 7.74
C ARG A 181 12.85 30.25 8.54
N SER A 182 13.48 31.30 8.01
CA SER A 182 13.52 32.62 8.66
C SER A 182 12.13 33.28 8.63
N LEU A 183 11.47 33.24 7.48
CA LEU A 183 10.12 33.81 7.31
C LEU A 183 9.09 33.12 8.20
N LEU A 184 9.23 31.80 8.41
CA LEU A 184 8.33 31.03 9.27
C LEU A 184 8.28 31.55 10.71
N LYS A 185 9.39 32.10 11.22
CA LYS A 185 9.48 32.67 12.57
C LYS A 185 8.74 34.00 12.73
N ASN A 186 8.23 34.58 11.64
CA ASN A 186 7.56 35.89 11.63
C ASN A 186 6.19 35.82 10.95
N LEU A 187 5.28 35.03 11.53
CA LEU A 187 3.89 34.93 11.07
C LEU A 187 3.15 36.27 11.09
N THR A 188 3.51 37.19 12.00
CA THR A 188 2.96 38.55 12.02
C THR A 188 3.28 39.35 10.77
N PHE A 189 4.47 39.14 10.18
CA PHE A 189 4.83 39.75 8.90
C PHE A 189 4.01 39.13 7.76
N ILE A 190 3.86 37.81 7.73
CA ILE A 190 3.07 37.11 6.69
C ILE A 190 1.61 37.56 6.70
N LYS A 191 1.02 37.72 7.89
CA LYS A 191 -0.34 38.25 8.08
C LYS A 191 -0.58 39.62 7.45
N THR A 192 0.47 40.41 7.18
CA THR A 192 0.32 41.72 6.54
C THR A 192 -0.14 41.62 5.07
N PHE A 193 0.06 40.46 4.43
CA PHE A 193 -0.27 40.27 3.01
C PHE A 193 -1.01 38.96 2.69
N ALA A 194 -1.09 38.01 3.63
CA ALA A 194 -1.76 36.73 3.46
C ALA A 194 -2.81 36.49 4.55
N SER A 195 -3.87 35.75 4.19
CA SER A 195 -4.88 35.23 5.12
C SER A 195 -4.61 33.80 5.56
N GLY A 196 -3.66 33.12 4.93
CA GLY A 196 -3.24 31.77 5.32
C GLY A 196 -1.84 31.42 4.82
N ILE A 197 -1.38 30.23 5.20
CA ILE A 197 -0.10 29.65 4.78
C ILE A 197 -0.31 28.22 4.27
N LEU A 198 0.46 27.82 3.26
CA LEU A 198 0.54 26.44 2.78
C LEU A 198 1.95 25.94 3.07
N VAL A 199 2.07 24.84 3.80
CA VAL A 199 3.37 24.30 4.24
C VAL A 199 3.54 22.85 3.80
N PRO A 200 4.76 22.43 3.44
CA PRO A 200 5.09 21.01 3.30
C PRO A 200 4.73 20.25 4.58
N LYS A 201 4.19 19.03 4.46
CA LYS A 201 3.73 18.25 5.63
C LYS A 201 4.82 18.04 6.72
N HIS A 202 6.09 18.01 6.32
CA HIS A 202 7.23 17.86 7.22
C HIS A 202 7.48 19.06 8.15
N TYR A 203 6.92 20.24 7.85
CA TYR A 203 6.95 21.40 8.75
C TYR A 203 6.09 21.17 10.00
N ILE A 204 5.03 20.39 9.87
CA ILE A 204 4.08 20.08 10.95
C ILE A 204 4.54 18.84 11.69
N TRP A 205 4.82 17.76 10.94
CA TRP A 205 5.32 16.49 11.45
C TRP A 205 6.68 16.19 10.84
N PRO A 206 7.79 16.62 11.48
CA PRO A 206 9.12 16.34 10.94
C PRO A 206 9.37 14.84 10.88
N VAL A 207 10.04 14.39 9.81
CA VAL A 207 10.36 12.97 9.59
C VAL A 207 11.87 12.83 9.54
N THR A 208 12.40 11.82 10.24
CA THR A 208 13.82 11.47 10.15
C THR A 208 14.16 10.85 8.80
N SER A 209 15.44 10.84 8.42
CA SER A 209 15.89 10.24 7.15
C SER A 209 15.63 8.72 7.05
N ASP A 210 15.38 8.05 8.19
CA ASP A 210 14.96 6.65 8.26
C ASP A 210 13.42 6.47 8.32
N LEU A 211 12.64 7.49 7.96
CA LEU A 211 11.16 7.48 7.84
C LEU A 211 10.38 7.31 9.15
N TYR A 212 10.81 7.97 10.23
CA TYR A 212 10.04 8.01 11.48
C TYR A 212 9.64 9.42 11.87
N LEU A 213 8.42 9.56 12.39
CA LEU A 213 7.91 10.83 12.90
C LEU A 213 8.73 11.29 14.10
N GLN A 214 9.02 12.58 14.12
CA GLN A 214 9.45 13.34 15.29
C GLN A 214 8.23 14.02 15.93
N PRO A 215 8.37 14.59 17.14
CA PRO A 215 7.30 15.39 17.73
C PRO A 215 6.85 16.50 16.78
N HIS A 216 5.52 16.73 16.70
CA HIS A 216 4.97 17.82 15.90
C HIS A 216 5.54 19.17 16.32
N THR A 217 5.54 20.14 15.41
CA THR A 217 5.87 21.53 15.71
C THR A 217 4.64 22.31 16.18
N SER A 218 4.84 23.53 16.69
CA SER A 218 3.75 24.43 17.07
C SER A 218 3.15 25.22 15.91
N ILE A 219 3.60 24.99 14.66
CA ILE A 219 3.26 25.85 13.52
C ILE A 219 1.75 26.01 13.30
N VAL A 220 0.97 24.94 13.49
CA VAL A 220 -0.49 24.96 13.31
C VAL A 220 -1.13 25.88 14.35
N THR A 221 -0.78 25.70 15.62
CA THR A 221 -1.33 26.48 16.72
C THR A 221 -0.84 27.93 16.70
N ASP A 222 0.41 28.17 16.28
CA ASP A 222 0.98 29.50 16.10
C ASP A 222 0.30 30.27 14.94
N ALA A 223 0.04 29.60 13.81
CA ALA A 223 -0.70 30.17 12.69
C ALA A 223 -2.13 30.57 13.09
N HIS A 224 -2.86 29.66 13.75
CA HIS A 224 -4.21 29.93 14.24
C HIS A 224 -4.25 31.06 15.27
N LYS A 225 -3.25 31.14 16.16
CA LYS A 225 -3.14 32.24 17.13
C LYS A 225 -2.94 33.59 16.45
N GLU A 226 -2.21 33.63 15.35
CA GLU A 226 -2.08 34.82 14.51
C GLU A 226 -3.29 35.06 13.59
N GLY A 227 -4.27 34.15 13.55
CA GLY A 227 -5.46 34.25 12.71
C GLY A 227 -5.20 33.95 11.24
N LEU A 228 -4.17 33.15 10.95
CA LEU A 228 -3.88 32.60 9.63
C LEU A 228 -4.48 31.19 9.51
N GLU A 229 -5.14 30.91 8.39
CA GLU A 229 -5.44 29.52 7.98
C GLU A 229 -4.12 28.80 7.66
N ILE A 230 -4.02 27.49 7.94
CA ILE A 230 -2.87 26.67 7.60
C ILE A 230 -3.30 25.43 6.81
N PHE A 231 -2.68 25.27 5.65
CA PHE A 231 -2.88 24.14 4.75
C PHE A 231 -1.60 23.30 4.72
N ALA A 232 -1.73 21.97 4.64
CA ALA A 232 -0.60 21.05 4.52
C ALA A 232 -0.54 20.47 3.10
N GLY A 233 0.65 20.48 2.49
CA GLY A 233 0.89 19.92 1.15
C GLY A 233 1.76 18.66 1.17
N ASP A 234 2.05 18.14 -0.02
CA ASP A 234 2.92 16.98 -0.29
C ASP A 234 2.35 15.63 0.21
N PHE A 235 1.03 15.49 0.11
CA PHE A 235 0.36 14.22 0.32
C PHE A 235 0.23 13.44 -1.00
N ALA A 236 0.59 12.17 -0.95
CA ALA A 236 0.47 11.23 -2.06
C ALA A 236 0.34 9.82 -1.48
N ASN A 237 -0.61 9.04 -2.00
CA ASN A 237 -0.79 7.65 -1.57
C ASN A 237 0.27 6.72 -2.17
N ASP A 238 0.86 7.12 -3.30
CA ASP A 238 1.85 6.38 -4.08
C ASP A 238 3.29 6.79 -3.74
N ALA A 239 3.54 7.09 -2.46
CA ALA A 239 4.83 7.54 -1.95
C ALA A 239 5.20 6.83 -0.64
N ASP A 240 6.50 6.89 -0.27
CA ASP A 240 6.95 6.47 1.05
C ASP A 240 6.35 7.41 2.12
N ILE A 241 5.64 6.82 3.07
CA ILE A 241 5.14 7.52 4.27
C ILE A 241 5.84 6.99 5.51
N ALA A 242 5.80 7.76 6.60
CA ALA A 242 6.45 7.36 7.84
C ALA A 242 5.93 6.00 8.35
N TYR A 243 6.83 5.16 8.85
CA TYR A 243 6.50 3.83 9.38
C TYR A 243 5.46 3.84 10.51
N ASN A 244 5.33 4.99 11.19
CA ASN A 244 4.30 5.24 12.20
C ASN A 244 2.87 5.06 11.69
N TYR A 245 2.64 5.20 10.39
CA TYR A 245 1.32 5.06 9.76
C TYR A 245 1.06 3.67 9.19
N SER A 246 2.01 2.73 9.28
CA SER A 246 1.85 1.37 8.74
C SER A 246 1.40 1.35 7.28
N PHE A 247 1.94 2.26 6.45
CA PHE A 247 1.52 2.46 5.05
C PHE A 247 0.04 2.82 4.85
N SER A 248 -0.68 3.30 5.87
CA SER A 248 -2.06 3.77 5.72
C SER A 248 -2.12 5.27 5.42
N PRO A 249 -2.53 5.68 4.20
CA PRO A 249 -2.70 7.10 3.87
C PRO A 249 -3.78 7.76 4.73
N VAL A 250 -4.92 7.08 4.98
CA VAL A 250 -5.97 7.61 5.88
C VAL A 250 -5.41 7.91 7.28
N ALA A 251 -4.57 7.03 7.85
CA ALA A 251 -3.93 7.30 9.13
C ALA A 251 -3.00 8.53 9.08
N GLU A 252 -2.27 8.72 7.97
CA GLU A 252 -1.49 9.93 7.75
C GLU A 252 -2.39 11.17 7.74
N TYR A 253 -3.44 11.23 6.91
CA TYR A 253 -4.33 12.40 6.86
C TYR A 253 -4.97 12.72 8.22
N LEU A 254 -5.48 11.70 8.93
CA LEU A 254 -6.06 11.88 10.27
C LEU A 254 -5.07 12.51 11.27
N SER A 255 -3.77 12.23 11.15
CA SER A 255 -2.74 12.84 12.00
C SER A 255 -2.60 14.36 11.81
N PHE A 256 -3.13 14.93 10.72
CA PHE A 256 -3.13 16.38 10.46
C PHE A 256 -4.47 17.04 10.76
N ILE A 257 -5.58 16.31 10.71
CA ILE A 257 -6.94 16.88 10.82
C ILE A 257 -7.68 16.49 12.11
N ASP A 258 -7.37 15.36 12.74
CA ASP A 258 -8.09 14.82 13.89
C ASP A 258 -7.18 14.00 14.81
N ASN A 259 -6.14 14.64 15.34
CA ASN A 259 -5.16 14.03 16.25
C ASN A 259 -5.40 14.36 17.74
N GLY A 260 -6.43 15.15 18.05
CA GLY A 260 -6.77 15.61 19.40
C GLY A 260 -5.91 16.77 19.95
N VAL A 261 -4.94 17.27 19.20
CA VAL A 261 -4.03 18.37 19.59
C VAL A 261 -4.22 19.61 18.70
N PHE A 262 -4.31 19.41 17.38
CA PHE A 262 -4.54 20.47 16.40
C PHE A 262 -5.32 19.92 15.20
N SER A 263 -5.74 20.81 14.31
CA SER A 263 -6.29 20.47 13.00
C SER A 263 -5.82 21.48 11.98
N VAL A 264 -5.36 21.05 10.80
CA VAL A 264 -5.11 21.96 9.67
C VAL A 264 -6.43 22.36 9.00
N ASP A 265 -6.46 23.53 8.35
CA ASP A 265 -7.65 24.04 7.67
C ASP A 265 -7.92 23.36 6.31
N GLY A 266 -6.92 22.64 5.78
CA GLY A 266 -7.07 21.79 4.61
C GLY A 266 -5.77 21.12 4.19
N VAL A 267 -5.86 20.21 3.22
CA VAL A 267 -4.72 19.51 2.65
C VAL A 267 -4.69 19.65 1.13
N VAL A 268 -3.49 19.69 0.55
CA VAL A 268 -3.26 19.63 -0.89
C VAL A 268 -2.69 18.24 -1.19
N THR A 269 -3.37 17.50 -2.08
CA THR A 269 -3.05 16.11 -2.40
C THR A 269 -3.26 15.81 -3.88
N ASP A 270 -2.54 14.81 -4.37
CA ASP A 270 -2.79 14.19 -5.66
C ASP A 270 -3.94 13.16 -5.63
N HIS A 271 -4.35 12.71 -4.44
CA HIS A 271 -5.31 11.63 -4.22
C HIS A 271 -6.52 12.14 -3.43
N PRO A 272 -7.49 12.84 -4.05
CA PRO A 272 -8.55 13.55 -3.33
C PRO A 272 -9.58 12.64 -2.65
N ILE A 273 -9.63 11.35 -2.99
CA ILE A 273 -10.54 10.38 -2.37
C ILE A 273 -10.19 10.19 -0.89
N THR A 274 -8.92 9.91 -0.60
CA THR A 274 -8.45 9.59 0.75
C THR A 274 -8.70 10.68 1.79
N PRO A 275 -8.37 11.97 1.58
CA PRO A 275 -8.73 12.99 2.56
C PRO A 275 -10.24 13.24 2.62
N SER A 276 -10.98 13.00 1.52
CA SER A 276 -12.45 13.09 1.55
C SER A 276 -13.03 12.02 2.48
N GLU A 277 -12.54 10.79 2.39
CA GLU A 277 -12.86 9.72 3.32
C GLU A 277 -12.38 10.05 4.74
N ALA A 278 -11.11 10.47 4.91
CA ALA A 278 -10.53 10.76 6.21
C ALA A 278 -11.38 11.81 6.97
N VAL A 279 -11.75 12.90 6.31
CA VAL A 279 -12.61 13.95 6.87
C VAL A 279 -14.04 13.44 7.06
N GLY A 280 -14.67 12.90 6.02
CA GLY A 280 -16.11 12.63 6.00
C GLY A 280 -16.53 11.35 6.72
N CYS A 281 -15.66 10.34 6.75
CA CYS A 281 -15.97 9.00 7.23
C CYS A 281 -15.15 8.55 8.43
N PHE A 282 -13.91 9.05 8.58
CA PHE A 282 -12.97 8.55 9.59
C PHE A 282 -12.69 9.51 10.76
N SER A 283 -13.01 10.80 10.61
CA SER A 283 -12.84 11.77 11.69
C SER A 283 -13.92 11.61 12.77
N HIS A 284 -13.54 11.94 14.00
CA HIS A 284 -14.38 11.98 15.18
C HIS A 284 -15.15 10.67 15.46
N ILE A 285 -14.57 9.53 15.06
CA ILE A 285 -15.15 8.21 15.34
C ILE A 285 -14.91 7.82 16.81
N ASN A 286 -15.99 7.40 17.48
CA ASN A 286 -15.88 6.64 18.72
C ASN A 286 -15.40 5.21 18.41
N LYS A 287 -14.13 4.93 18.69
CA LYS A 287 -13.54 3.59 18.54
C LYS A 287 -14.18 2.61 19.54
N SER A 288 -15.18 1.85 19.10
CA SER A 288 -15.68 0.69 19.83
C SER A 288 -15.06 -0.58 19.25
N SER A 289 -14.38 -1.37 20.09
CA SER A 289 -13.67 -2.59 19.70
C SER A 289 -14.56 -3.85 19.61
N ALA A 290 -15.83 -3.78 20.02
CA ALA A 290 -16.67 -4.98 20.20
C ALA A 290 -17.56 -5.40 19.01
N ASP A 291 -17.51 -4.69 17.87
CA ASP A 291 -18.32 -5.05 16.71
C ASP A 291 -17.68 -6.17 15.87
N HIS A 292 -18.29 -7.36 15.90
CA HIS A 292 -17.93 -8.54 15.13
C HIS A 292 -18.86 -8.78 13.91
N GLY A 293 -19.51 -7.73 13.39
CA GLY A 293 -20.29 -7.77 12.15
C GLY A 293 -19.43 -8.01 10.89
N LYS A 294 -20.04 -7.97 9.70
CA LYS A 294 -19.30 -8.07 8.43
C LYS A 294 -18.60 -6.73 8.11
N PRO A 295 -17.43 -6.76 7.45
CA PRO A 295 -16.66 -7.96 7.10
C PRO A 295 -15.99 -8.58 8.34
N ILE A 296 -15.85 -9.89 8.34
CA ILE A 296 -14.98 -10.58 9.32
C ILE A 296 -13.52 -10.28 8.97
N ILE A 297 -12.76 -9.82 9.95
CA ILE A 297 -11.34 -9.47 9.80
C ILE A 297 -10.49 -10.62 10.32
N VAL A 298 -9.79 -11.30 9.41
CA VAL A 298 -8.84 -12.36 9.74
C VAL A 298 -7.43 -11.80 9.56
N SER A 299 -6.57 -11.93 10.58
CA SER A 299 -5.16 -11.58 10.43
C SER A 299 -4.47 -12.56 9.49
N HIS A 300 -3.43 -12.10 8.79
CA HIS A 300 -2.54 -12.96 8.03
C HIS A 300 -1.15 -12.96 8.69
N TYR A 301 -0.88 -14.04 9.41
CA TYR A 301 0.27 -14.25 10.29
C TYR A 301 0.37 -13.24 11.43
N GLY A 302 -0.79 -12.85 11.99
CA GLY A 302 -0.92 -11.69 12.88
C GLY A 302 -0.90 -10.36 12.11
N ALA A 303 -0.45 -9.27 12.74
CA ALA A 303 -0.22 -7.99 12.06
C ALA A 303 1.15 -8.02 11.36
N SER A 304 1.31 -8.93 10.39
CA SER A 304 2.58 -9.20 9.71
C SER A 304 3.08 -8.02 8.87
N GLY A 305 2.20 -7.05 8.57
CA GLY A 305 2.53 -5.75 8.01
C GLY A 305 3.36 -4.85 8.95
N ASP A 306 3.24 -5.07 10.26
CA ASP A 306 3.88 -4.25 11.30
C ASP A 306 5.03 -4.97 12.02
N TYR A 307 4.93 -6.30 12.20
CA TYR A 307 5.90 -7.12 12.93
C TYR A 307 6.23 -8.39 12.16
N PRO A 308 7.37 -9.06 12.47
CA PRO A 308 7.67 -10.36 11.88
C PRO A 308 6.51 -11.35 12.10
N PRO A 309 6.16 -12.15 11.07
CA PRO A 309 4.98 -12.99 11.07
C PRO A 309 5.01 -14.05 12.19
N CYS A 310 3.84 -14.46 12.65
CA CYS A 310 3.66 -15.56 13.63
C CYS A 310 4.41 -15.36 14.96
N THR A 311 4.61 -14.11 15.38
CA THR A 311 5.24 -13.75 16.67
C THR A 311 4.23 -13.27 17.69
N ASP A 312 4.59 -13.35 18.97
CA ASP A 312 3.84 -12.75 20.08
C ASP A 312 3.46 -11.28 19.83
N LEU A 313 4.37 -10.47 19.28
CA LEU A 313 4.11 -9.07 18.95
C LEU A 313 3.15 -8.91 17.76
N ALA A 314 3.29 -9.71 16.70
CA ALA A 314 2.36 -9.67 15.57
C ALA A 314 0.95 -10.05 16.00
N TYR A 315 0.79 -11.05 16.85
CA TYR A 315 -0.52 -11.45 17.37
C TYR A 315 -1.10 -10.43 18.34
N GLN A 316 -0.28 -9.87 19.24
CA GLN A 316 -0.73 -8.81 20.14
C GLN A 316 -1.19 -7.58 19.37
N LYS A 317 -0.43 -7.15 18.36
CA LYS A 317 -0.82 -6.03 17.49
C LYS A 317 -2.10 -6.34 16.71
N ALA A 318 -2.28 -7.54 16.17
CA ALA A 318 -3.54 -7.91 15.49
C ALA A 318 -4.76 -7.84 16.41
N VAL A 319 -4.62 -8.27 17.67
CA VAL A 319 -5.69 -8.14 18.69
C VAL A 319 -5.96 -6.67 19.00
N ASP A 320 -4.90 -5.88 19.23
CA ASP A 320 -5.03 -4.45 19.57
C ASP A 320 -5.64 -3.63 18.42
N ASP A 321 -5.33 -4.03 17.19
CA ASP A 321 -5.90 -3.50 15.96
C ASP A 321 -7.35 -3.92 15.73
N GLY A 322 -7.86 -4.88 16.50
CA GLY A 322 -9.26 -5.31 16.45
C GLY A 322 -9.58 -6.31 15.35
N ALA A 323 -8.65 -7.22 15.03
CA ALA A 323 -8.94 -8.43 14.27
C ALA A 323 -10.06 -9.24 14.95
N ASP A 324 -10.94 -9.85 14.15
CA ASP A 324 -11.98 -10.75 14.67
C ASP A 324 -11.36 -12.15 14.93
N ILE A 325 -10.49 -12.60 14.04
CA ILE A 325 -9.83 -13.91 14.08
C ILE A 325 -8.33 -13.70 13.88
N ILE A 326 -7.51 -14.35 14.71
CA ILE A 326 -6.06 -14.48 14.48
C ILE A 326 -5.71 -15.88 13.98
N ASP A 327 -4.70 -15.97 13.12
CA ASP A 327 -4.33 -17.19 12.41
C ASP A 327 -3.02 -17.81 12.91
N CYS A 328 -2.92 -19.14 12.88
CA CYS A 328 -1.69 -19.88 13.13
C CYS A 328 -1.50 -20.92 12.01
N PRO A 329 -0.59 -20.69 11.06
CA PRO A 329 -0.17 -21.71 10.11
C PRO A 329 0.74 -22.68 10.84
N VAL A 330 0.29 -23.94 10.93
CA VAL A 330 0.95 -24.94 11.77
C VAL A 330 2.03 -25.65 10.98
N GLN A 331 3.23 -25.63 11.54
CA GLN A 331 4.37 -26.43 11.10
C GLN A 331 4.82 -27.38 12.21
N VAL A 332 5.62 -28.38 11.86
CA VAL A 332 6.17 -29.38 12.80
C VAL A 332 7.70 -29.30 12.84
N THR A 333 8.25 -29.31 14.05
CA THR A 333 9.70 -29.36 14.30
C THR A 333 10.22 -30.80 14.30
N SER A 334 11.54 -31.00 14.25
CA SER A 334 12.14 -32.34 14.18
C SER A 334 11.85 -33.21 15.42
N ASP A 335 11.58 -32.58 16.57
CA ASP A 335 11.17 -33.21 17.83
C ASP A 335 9.64 -33.29 18.01
N GLY A 336 8.87 -32.96 16.96
CA GLY A 336 7.42 -33.15 16.92
C GLY A 336 6.59 -32.05 17.61
N VAL A 337 7.21 -30.92 17.97
CA VAL A 337 6.50 -29.76 18.52
C VAL A 337 5.81 -29.00 17.38
N LEU A 338 4.53 -28.68 17.58
CA LEU A 338 3.74 -27.84 16.66
C LEU A 338 4.00 -26.35 16.92
N VAL A 339 4.30 -25.61 15.86
CA VAL A 339 4.66 -24.19 15.92
C VAL A 339 3.84 -23.38 14.92
N CYS A 340 3.58 -22.11 15.25
CA CYS A 340 3.03 -21.15 14.30
C CYS A 340 4.18 -20.59 13.47
N MET A 341 4.20 -20.83 12.16
CA MET A 341 5.25 -20.35 11.25
C MET A 341 4.66 -20.09 9.87
N SER A 342 4.96 -18.93 9.28
CA SER A 342 4.43 -18.52 7.98
C SER A 342 4.83 -19.44 6.82
N SER A 343 5.95 -20.15 6.96
CA SER A 343 6.47 -21.07 5.96
C SER A 343 7.05 -22.33 6.61
N ILE A 344 7.03 -23.45 5.88
CA ILE A 344 7.78 -24.65 6.25
C ILE A 344 9.29 -24.47 6.01
N ASP A 345 9.69 -23.60 5.08
CA ASP A 345 11.06 -23.17 4.83
C ASP A 345 11.37 -21.89 5.63
N LEU A 346 12.31 -22.01 6.57
CA LEU A 346 12.73 -20.98 7.51
C LEU A 346 13.58 -19.87 6.87
N MET A 347 13.98 -20.02 5.60
CA MET A 347 14.92 -19.08 4.96
C MET A 347 14.33 -17.69 4.72
N GLY A 348 13.02 -17.59 4.52
CA GLY A 348 12.34 -16.33 4.17
C GLY A 348 11.90 -15.48 5.37
N ASP A 349 11.60 -16.12 6.49
CA ASP A 349 10.94 -15.51 7.66
C ASP A 349 11.74 -15.67 8.97
N THR A 350 12.97 -16.19 8.90
CA THR A 350 13.89 -16.24 10.04
C THR A 350 15.34 -15.89 9.68
N THR A 351 16.20 -15.78 10.69
CA THR A 351 17.65 -15.61 10.52
C THR A 351 18.42 -16.90 10.22
N VAL A 352 17.75 -18.00 9.80
CA VAL A 352 18.39 -19.32 9.64
C VAL A 352 19.58 -19.31 8.68
N THR A 353 19.52 -18.51 7.62
CA THR A 353 20.60 -18.35 6.63
C THR A 353 21.87 -17.73 7.20
N LYS A 354 21.77 -17.01 8.32
CA LYS A 354 22.88 -16.40 9.06
C LYS A 354 23.28 -17.21 10.31
N SER A 355 22.69 -18.39 10.49
CA SER A 355 22.91 -19.26 11.64
C SER A 355 23.86 -20.44 11.31
N PRO A 356 24.31 -21.21 12.31
CA PRO A 356 25.04 -22.47 12.08
C PRO A 356 24.26 -23.52 11.27
N PHE A 357 22.95 -23.33 11.08
CA PHE A 357 22.10 -24.26 10.31
C PHE A 357 22.09 -23.96 8.80
N SER A 358 22.75 -22.89 8.35
CA SER A 358 22.84 -22.55 6.92
C SER A 358 23.37 -23.69 6.05
N SER A 359 24.22 -24.56 6.59
CA SER A 359 24.74 -25.74 5.89
C SER A 359 23.75 -26.93 5.82
N ARG A 360 22.58 -26.84 6.46
CA ARG A 360 21.52 -27.88 6.43
C ARG A 360 20.53 -27.69 5.27
N ALA A 361 20.78 -26.75 4.37
CA ALA A 361 19.93 -26.51 3.21
C ALA A 361 19.82 -27.78 2.34
N SER A 362 18.61 -28.15 1.97
CA SER A 362 18.33 -29.32 1.15
C SER A 362 17.21 -29.06 0.15
N LEU A 363 17.23 -29.75 -0.99
CA LEU A 363 16.15 -29.67 -1.97
C LEU A 363 15.13 -30.76 -1.70
N ILE A 364 13.89 -30.37 -1.41
CA ILE A 364 12.74 -31.28 -1.27
C ILE A 364 11.73 -30.93 -2.36
N PRO A 365 11.74 -31.66 -3.50
CA PRO A 365 10.89 -31.36 -4.65
C PRO A 365 9.39 -31.36 -4.35
N ASP A 366 8.97 -32.15 -3.36
CA ASP A 366 7.56 -32.22 -2.90
C ASP A 366 7.11 -30.89 -2.25
N ILE A 367 8.04 -30.06 -1.78
CA ILE A 367 7.75 -28.75 -1.15
C ILE A 367 8.07 -27.59 -2.09
N GLN A 368 9.27 -27.54 -2.65
CA GLN A 368 9.72 -26.41 -3.46
C GLN A 368 10.87 -26.75 -4.43
N LYS A 369 11.07 -25.88 -5.42
CA LYS A 369 12.06 -26.07 -6.50
C LYS A 369 13.49 -25.64 -6.13
N ALA A 370 13.66 -24.92 -5.03
CA ALA A 370 14.94 -24.40 -4.56
C ALA A 370 15.34 -25.04 -3.21
N PRO A 371 16.64 -25.19 -2.90
CA PRO A 371 17.06 -25.65 -1.58
C PRO A 371 16.51 -24.74 -0.47
N GLY A 372 15.93 -25.34 0.56
CA GLY A 372 15.39 -24.67 1.74
C GLY A 372 15.98 -25.22 3.03
N ILE A 373 15.72 -24.54 4.16
CA ILE A 373 16.02 -25.07 5.51
C ILE A 373 14.70 -25.21 6.25
N TYR A 374 14.29 -26.45 6.47
CA TYR A 374 12.91 -26.72 6.86
C TYR A 374 12.73 -26.81 8.38
N THR A 375 11.54 -26.46 8.86
CA THR A 375 11.13 -26.57 10.28
C THR A 375 11.42 -27.95 10.86
N PHE A 376 11.11 -29.02 10.12
CA PHE A 376 11.34 -30.40 10.52
C PHE A 376 12.81 -30.86 10.48
N ASN A 377 13.77 -29.98 10.14
CA ASN A 377 15.21 -30.25 10.26
C ASN A 377 15.81 -29.76 11.59
N LEU A 378 15.06 -28.96 12.35
CA LEU A 378 15.52 -28.34 13.59
C LEU A 378 14.57 -28.70 14.74
N THR A 379 15.12 -28.88 15.93
CA THR A 379 14.30 -29.00 17.16
C THR A 379 13.66 -27.66 17.49
N TRP A 380 12.58 -27.67 18.27
CA TRP A 380 11.99 -26.43 18.79
C TRP A 380 13.02 -25.60 19.58
N GLU A 381 13.85 -26.25 20.40
CA GLU A 381 14.91 -25.56 21.16
C GLU A 381 15.94 -24.87 20.24
N GLU A 382 16.33 -25.52 19.14
CA GLU A 382 17.22 -24.93 18.14
C GLU A 382 16.58 -23.69 17.48
N ILE A 383 15.31 -23.78 17.08
CA ILE A 383 14.57 -22.65 16.47
C ILE A 383 14.45 -21.51 17.47
N GLN A 384 13.94 -21.77 18.67
CA GLN A 384 13.67 -20.77 19.69
C GLN A 384 14.94 -20.04 20.15
N ASN A 385 16.06 -20.76 20.32
CA ASN A 385 17.25 -20.21 20.96
C ASN A 385 18.34 -19.74 19.98
N LYS A 386 18.31 -20.17 18.71
CA LYS A 386 19.37 -19.85 17.74
C LYS A 386 18.88 -19.03 16.55
N LEU A 387 17.58 -18.94 16.34
CA LEU A 387 16.99 -18.13 15.28
C LEU A 387 16.30 -16.90 15.87
N LYS A 388 16.10 -15.90 15.03
CA LYS A 388 15.18 -14.79 15.30
C LYS A 388 14.14 -14.74 14.17
N PRO A 389 12.91 -14.30 14.48
CA PRO A 389 11.95 -13.94 13.45
C PRO A 389 12.55 -12.91 12.50
N LEU A 390 12.12 -12.90 11.24
CA LEU A 390 12.55 -11.94 10.24
C LEU A 390 11.33 -11.30 9.59
N MET A 391 11.33 -9.96 9.52
CA MET A 391 10.31 -9.19 8.83
C MET A 391 10.23 -9.57 7.34
N THR A 392 9.02 -9.85 6.87
CA THR A 392 8.75 -10.09 5.45
C THR A 392 8.68 -8.76 4.70
N ASN A 393 9.12 -8.74 3.44
CA ASN A 393 9.06 -7.55 2.59
C ASN A 393 8.52 -7.95 1.21
N PRO A 394 7.20 -8.22 1.08
CA PRO A 394 6.62 -8.73 -0.16
C PRO A 394 6.91 -7.84 -1.37
N GLU A 395 6.97 -6.52 -1.14
CA GLU A 395 7.14 -5.51 -2.18
C GLU A 395 8.58 -5.00 -2.34
N THR A 396 9.58 -5.81 -1.96
CA THR A 396 11.00 -5.39 -2.03
C THR A 396 11.47 -5.04 -3.44
N LYS A 397 10.80 -5.56 -4.49
CA LYS A 397 11.09 -5.23 -5.89
C LYS A 397 10.88 -3.74 -6.21
N TYR A 398 9.99 -3.08 -5.46
CA TYR A 398 9.73 -1.64 -5.53
C TYR A 398 10.52 -0.84 -4.49
N ARG A 399 11.48 -1.47 -3.80
CA ARG A 399 12.26 -0.88 -2.69
C ARG A 399 11.41 -0.45 -1.49
N LEU A 400 10.16 -0.90 -1.41
CA LEU A 400 9.32 -0.75 -0.22
C LEU A 400 9.72 -1.81 0.80
N GLN A 401 10.21 -1.35 1.95
CA GLN A 401 10.56 -2.20 3.08
C GLN A 401 9.59 -1.93 4.23
N ARG A 402 9.06 -2.97 4.86
CA ARG A 402 8.36 -2.88 6.15
C ARG A 402 9.30 -2.41 7.25
N ASN A 403 8.72 -1.99 8.37
CA ASN A 403 9.42 -1.27 9.45
C ASN A 403 10.77 -1.93 9.86
N PRO A 404 11.92 -1.31 9.51
CA PRO A 404 13.23 -1.88 9.79
C PRO A 404 13.59 -1.94 11.29
N ARG A 405 12.96 -1.11 12.15
CA ARG A 405 13.18 -1.18 13.59
C ARG A 405 12.59 -2.45 14.22
N TYR A 406 11.66 -3.11 13.52
CA TYR A 406 11.03 -4.34 13.97
C TYR A 406 11.53 -5.59 13.23
N THR A 407 12.60 -5.49 12.42
CA THR A 407 13.10 -6.59 11.57
C THR A 407 13.24 -7.93 12.27
N ASN A 408 13.67 -7.95 13.54
CA ASN A 408 13.82 -9.18 14.33
C ASN A 408 13.08 -9.12 15.67
N ALA A 409 12.00 -8.33 15.75
CA ALA A 409 11.21 -8.18 16.96
C ALA A 409 10.31 -9.40 17.20
N GLY A 410 9.98 -9.64 18.47
CA GLY A 410 9.08 -10.70 18.90
C GLY A 410 9.73 -12.06 19.10
N SER A 411 8.91 -13.00 19.56
CA SER A 411 9.27 -14.38 19.89
C SER A 411 8.40 -15.35 19.08
N PHE A 412 9.00 -16.44 18.60
CA PHE A 412 8.25 -17.53 17.99
C PHE A 412 7.26 -18.15 18.98
N MET A 413 6.12 -18.64 18.48
CA MET A 413 5.10 -19.27 19.30
C MET A 413 4.90 -20.74 18.94
N THR A 414 4.77 -21.59 19.95
CA THR A 414 4.18 -22.93 19.75
C THR A 414 2.67 -22.79 19.51
N LEU A 415 2.05 -23.79 18.91
CA LEU A 415 0.58 -23.82 18.79
C LEU A 415 -0.10 -23.74 20.17
N SER A 416 0.49 -24.40 21.18
CA SER A 416 -0.03 -24.34 22.56
C SER A 416 0.03 -22.93 23.13
N ASP A 417 1.14 -22.21 22.93
CA ASP A 417 1.30 -20.84 23.40
C ASP A 417 0.33 -19.89 22.70
N PHE A 418 0.14 -20.06 21.39
CA PHE A 418 -0.82 -19.28 20.60
C PHE A 418 -2.27 -19.49 21.09
N LEU A 419 -2.68 -20.75 21.28
CA LEU A 419 -4.01 -21.08 21.81
C LEU A 419 -4.21 -20.56 23.24
N ALA A 420 -3.17 -20.59 24.08
CA ALA A 420 -3.21 -20.00 25.41
C ALA A 420 -3.30 -18.46 25.36
N PHE A 421 -2.56 -17.82 24.45
CA PHE A 421 -2.58 -16.37 24.24
C PHE A 421 -3.94 -15.86 23.76
N ALA A 422 -4.57 -16.57 22.82
CA ALA A 422 -5.86 -16.17 22.25
C ALA A 422 -6.98 -16.21 23.31
N LYS A 423 -6.90 -17.13 24.28
CA LYS A 423 -7.85 -17.18 25.39
C LYS A 423 -7.80 -15.90 26.22
N GLY A 424 -8.96 -15.27 26.38
CA GLY A 424 -9.11 -14.03 27.17
C GLY A 424 -8.86 -12.76 26.37
N LYS A 425 -8.62 -12.85 25.04
CA LYS A 425 -8.64 -11.72 24.13
C LYS A 425 -10.05 -11.49 23.57
N VAL A 426 -10.31 -10.28 23.09
CA VAL A 426 -11.58 -9.90 22.46
C VAL A 426 -11.57 -10.35 21.00
N LEU A 427 -11.59 -11.66 20.80
CA LEU A 427 -11.63 -12.33 19.51
C LEU A 427 -12.96 -13.08 19.35
N SER A 428 -13.40 -13.27 18.12
CA SER A 428 -14.50 -14.18 17.81
C SER A 428 -14.00 -15.61 17.58
N GLY A 429 -12.74 -15.79 17.19
CA GLY A 429 -12.15 -17.11 17.00
C GLY A 429 -10.64 -17.12 16.70
N VAL A 430 -10.13 -18.32 16.45
CA VAL A 430 -8.79 -18.57 15.90
C VAL A 430 -8.89 -19.37 14.61
N LEU A 431 -7.97 -19.13 13.68
CA LEU A 431 -7.85 -19.89 12.44
C LEU A 431 -6.57 -20.72 12.47
N ILE A 432 -6.67 -22.03 12.26
CA ILE A 432 -5.52 -22.93 12.19
C ILE A 432 -5.36 -23.39 10.75
N SER A 433 -4.26 -22.99 10.11
CA SER A 433 -3.95 -23.38 8.73
C SER A 433 -3.04 -24.62 8.74
N ILE A 434 -3.35 -25.60 7.90
CA ILE A 434 -2.59 -26.85 7.75
C ILE A 434 -2.34 -27.09 6.26
N GLU A 435 -1.07 -27.12 5.88
CA GLU A 435 -0.60 -27.36 4.52
C GLU A 435 0.43 -28.50 4.51
N ASN A 436 0.66 -29.13 3.36
CA ASN A 436 1.64 -30.22 3.18
C ASN A 436 1.41 -31.44 4.11
N ALA A 437 0.15 -31.71 4.48
CA ALA A 437 -0.18 -32.74 5.47
C ALA A 437 0.16 -34.17 4.97
N ASP A 438 -0.03 -34.42 3.69
CA ASP A 438 0.36 -35.65 3.00
C ASP A 438 1.88 -35.89 3.09
N PHE A 439 2.68 -34.88 2.76
CA PHE A 439 4.14 -34.93 2.87
C PHE A 439 4.58 -35.18 4.32
N MET A 440 4.01 -34.45 5.29
CA MET A 440 4.35 -34.61 6.71
C MET A 440 4.05 -36.03 7.20
N VAL A 441 2.94 -36.63 6.76
CA VAL A 441 2.58 -38.00 7.14
C VAL A 441 3.45 -39.03 6.43
N GLU A 442 3.59 -38.97 5.12
CA GLU A 442 4.28 -40.02 4.35
C GLU A 442 5.79 -39.99 4.53
N LYS A 443 6.38 -38.79 4.47
CA LYS A 443 7.84 -38.62 4.42
C LYS A 443 8.44 -38.42 5.81
N LEU A 444 7.71 -37.77 6.71
CA LEU A 444 8.22 -37.45 8.05
C LEU A 444 7.61 -38.34 9.15
N GLY A 445 6.49 -39.02 8.89
CA GLY A 445 5.78 -39.80 9.91
C GLY A 445 5.03 -38.95 10.93
N PHE A 446 4.79 -37.67 10.64
CA PHE A 446 4.05 -36.75 11.51
C PHE A 446 2.60 -36.62 11.05
N ASP A 447 1.67 -37.13 11.85
CA ASP A 447 0.24 -36.90 11.66
C ASP A 447 -0.17 -35.53 12.24
N VAL A 448 0.13 -34.47 11.47
CA VAL A 448 -0.12 -33.07 11.85
C VAL A 448 -1.59 -32.83 12.18
N THR A 449 -2.51 -33.42 11.41
CA THR A 449 -3.95 -33.25 11.63
C THR A 449 -4.41 -33.82 12.99
N ASN A 450 -4.00 -35.04 13.34
CA ASN A 450 -4.32 -35.61 14.65
C ASN A 450 -3.61 -34.88 15.79
N ALA A 451 -2.38 -34.40 15.57
CA ALA A 451 -1.65 -33.61 16.55
C ALA A 451 -2.35 -32.26 16.82
N VAL A 452 -2.86 -31.58 15.79
CA VAL A 452 -3.65 -30.34 15.93
C VAL A 452 -4.96 -30.60 16.67
N ILE A 453 -5.69 -31.67 16.34
CA ILE A 453 -6.91 -32.06 17.07
C ILE A 453 -6.59 -32.27 18.55
N ALA A 454 -5.51 -33.00 18.86
CA ALA A 454 -5.08 -33.25 20.23
C ALA A 454 -4.70 -31.95 20.96
N ALA A 455 -4.01 -31.02 20.29
CA ALA A 455 -3.61 -29.73 20.85
C ALA A 455 -4.84 -28.84 21.16
N LEU A 456 -5.80 -28.75 20.24
CA LEU A 456 -7.05 -28.02 20.43
C LEU A 456 -7.88 -28.60 21.59
N ASN A 457 -7.99 -29.94 21.65
CA ASN A 457 -8.70 -30.64 22.72
C ASN A 457 -8.03 -30.40 24.09
N SER A 458 -6.71 -30.55 24.17
CA SER A 458 -5.93 -30.32 25.40
C SER A 458 -5.98 -28.86 25.84
N SER A 459 -6.10 -27.95 24.87
CA SER A 459 -6.32 -26.53 25.11
C SER A 459 -7.79 -26.18 25.36
N GLY A 460 -8.70 -27.14 25.50
CA GLY A 460 -10.10 -26.87 25.87
C GLY A 460 -10.97 -26.19 24.81
N TYR A 461 -10.51 -26.06 23.56
CA TYR A 461 -11.29 -25.49 22.45
C TYR A 461 -12.42 -26.41 21.97
N HIS A 462 -12.45 -27.66 22.43
CA HIS A 462 -13.50 -28.63 22.09
C HIS A 462 -14.78 -28.48 22.94
N ASN A 463 -14.67 -28.02 24.19
CA ASN A 463 -15.72 -28.14 25.22
C ASN A 463 -16.18 -26.78 25.78
N GLN A 464 -16.50 -25.82 24.91
CA GLN A 464 -16.98 -24.45 25.22
C GLN A 464 -15.88 -23.43 25.56
N THR A 465 -15.19 -22.95 24.53
CA THR A 465 -14.62 -21.61 24.52
C THR A 465 -15.64 -20.60 23.99
N SER A 466 -15.53 -19.34 24.40
CA SER A 466 -16.22 -18.23 23.72
C SER A 466 -15.68 -17.98 22.31
N LEU A 467 -14.52 -18.57 21.98
CA LEU A 467 -13.84 -18.48 20.69
C LEU A 467 -14.22 -19.64 19.79
N GLY A 468 -14.59 -19.33 18.54
CA GLY A 468 -14.68 -20.31 17.46
C GLY A 468 -13.31 -20.79 17.00
N VAL A 469 -13.28 -21.95 16.33
CA VAL A 469 -12.10 -22.48 15.64
C VAL A 469 -12.45 -22.70 14.19
N THR A 470 -11.62 -22.14 13.31
CA THR A 470 -11.68 -22.39 11.88
C THR A 470 -10.44 -23.17 11.45
N ILE A 471 -10.61 -24.26 10.71
CA ILE A 471 -9.49 -24.97 10.07
C ILE A 471 -9.44 -24.53 8.61
N LEU A 472 -8.27 -24.05 8.17
CA LEU A 472 -8.01 -23.66 6.79
C LEU A 472 -7.01 -24.63 6.15
N SER A 473 -7.28 -25.03 4.91
CA SER A 473 -6.32 -25.81 4.11
C SER A 473 -6.63 -25.67 2.63
N SER A 474 -5.58 -25.68 1.80
CA SER A 474 -5.69 -25.92 0.35
C SER A 474 -5.94 -27.40 0.01
N ASN A 475 -5.71 -28.32 0.97
CA ASN A 475 -5.94 -29.76 0.77
C ASN A 475 -7.32 -30.18 1.28
N SER A 476 -8.22 -30.58 0.36
CA SER A 476 -9.57 -31.04 0.73
C SER A 476 -9.53 -32.28 1.64
N SER A 477 -8.51 -33.13 1.48
CA SER A 477 -8.28 -34.32 2.31
C SER A 477 -8.04 -33.99 3.80
N VAL A 478 -7.42 -32.84 4.10
CA VAL A 478 -7.27 -32.32 5.47
C VAL A 478 -8.63 -31.96 6.04
N LEU A 479 -9.42 -31.16 5.32
CA LEU A 479 -10.73 -30.69 5.79
C LEU A 479 -11.72 -31.84 6.00
N VAL A 480 -11.70 -32.86 5.14
CA VAL A 480 -12.46 -34.11 5.33
C VAL A 480 -12.14 -34.78 6.67
N LYS A 481 -10.87 -34.80 7.10
CA LYS A 481 -10.47 -35.39 8.39
C LYS A 481 -10.99 -34.58 9.59
N PHE A 482 -11.21 -33.28 9.43
CA PHE A 482 -11.78 -32.41 10.47
C PHE A 482 -13.31 -32.38 10.49
N LYS A 483 -14.02 -32.97 9.53
CA LYS A 483 -15.49 -33.08 9.54
C LYS A 483 -16.07 -33.83 10.73
N GLN A 484 -15.28 -34.64 11.42
CA GLN A 484 -15.67 -35.31 12.67
C GLN A 484 -15.66 -34.37 13.89
N THR A 485 -15.23 -33.12 13.73
CA THR A 485 -15.16 -32.09 14.77
C THR A 485 -16.30 -31.07 14.60
N ASN A 486 -16.44 -30.17 15.58
CA ASN A 486 -17.41 -29.06 15.52
C ASN A 486 -16.77 -27.74 15.03
N TYR A 487 -15.57 -27.81 14.43
CA TYR A 487 -14.86 -26.63 13.93
C TYR A 487 -15.42 -26.19 12.57
N SER A 488 -15.36 -24.89 12.28
CA SER A 488 -15.66 -24.37 10.96
C SER A 488 -14.54 -24.73 9.99
N LEU A 489 -14.86 -25.05 8.74
CA LEU A 489 -13.89 -25.51 7.76
C LEU A 489 -13.84 -24.53 6.58
N MET A 490 -12.64 -24.05 6.24
CA MET A 490 -12.38 -23.09 5.18
C MET A 490 -11.46 -23.70 4.13
N TYR A 491 -11.92 -23.77 2.89
CA TYR A 491 -11.11 -24.25 1.76
C TYR A 491 -10.39 -23.09 1.10
N MET A 492 -9.06 -23.14 1.04
CA MET A 492 -8.26 -22.14 0.34
C MET A 492 -8.09 -22.55 -1.12
N ILE A 493 -8.40 -21.65 -2.04
CA ILE A 493 -8.23 -21.86 -3.48
C ILE A 493 -7.09 -20.96 -3.94
N ASP A 494 -5.91 -21.56 -4.13
CA ASP A 494 -4.68 -20.85 -4.49
C ASP A 494 -4.62 -20.49 -5.97
N GLU A 495 -5.38 -21.16 -6.83
CA GLU A 495 -5.44 -20.83 -8.25
C GLU A 495 -6.27 -19.58 -8.54
N TYR A 496 -5.84 -18.80 -9.53
CA TYR A 496 -6.69 -17.80 -10.13
C TYR A 496 -7.81 -18.48 -10.91
N ILE A 497 -9.06 -18.22 -10.51
CA ILE A 497 -10.25 -18.82 -11.12
C ILE A 497 -11.26 -17.76 -11.51
N SER A 498 -11.98 -18.00 -12.61
CA SER A 498 -12.99 -17.05 -13.10
C SER A 498 -14.37 -17.26 -12.51
N ASP A 499 -14.70 -18.51 -12.15
CA ASP A 499 -15.93 -18.92 -11.49
C ASP A 499 -15.76 -20.36 -10.96
N VAL A 500 -16.81 -20.93 -10.36
CA VAL A 500 -16.81 -22.31 -9.83
C VAL A 500 -17.98 -23.10 -10.40
N ALA A 501 -17.72 -24.30 -10.94
CA ALA A 501 -18.78 -25.16 -11.46
C ALA A 501 -19.73 -25.62 -10.33
N SER A 502 -21.03 -25.73 -10.62
CA SER A 502 -22.04 -26.14 -9.61
C SER A 502 -21.73 -27.50 -8.96
N SER A 503 -21.12 -28.43 -9.71
CA SER A 503 -20.63 -29.71 -9.18
C SER A 503 -19.48 -29.52 -8.20
N SER A 504 -18.52 -28.64 -8.51
CA SER A 504 -17.41 -28.29 -7.62
C SER A 504 -17.92 -27.66 -6.33
N ILE A 505 -18.92 -26.77 -6.39
CA ILE A 505 -19.59 -26.23 -5.18
C ILE A 505 -20.19 -27.35 -4.34
N ALA A 506 -20.89 -28.31 -4.98
CA ALA A 506 -21.48 -29.45 -4.28
C ALA A 506 -20.41 -30.35 -3.64
N ASP A 507 -19.23 -30.46 -4.26
CA ASP A 507 -18.09 -31.19 -3.73
C ASP A 507 -17.43 -30.45 -2.55
N ILE A 508 -17.17 -29.15 -2.68
CA ILE A 508 -16.61 -28.30 -1.61
C ILE A 508 -17.49 -28.39 -0.35
N LYS A 509 -18.81 -28.29 -0.49
CA LYS A 509 -19.74 -28.36 0.66
C LYS A 509 -19.70 -29.67 1.44
N LYS A 510 -19.17 -30.74 0.87
CA LYS A 510 -18.99 -32.01 1.59
C LYS A 510 -17.94 -31.89 2.68
N PHE A 511 -17.01 -30.95 2.57
CA PHE A 511 -15.87 -30.81 3.48
C PHE A 511 -15.64 -29.40 4.03
N ALA A 512 -16.20 -28.33 3.43
CA ALA A 512 -16.00 -26.95 3.87
C ALA A 512 -17.31 -26.16 4.00
N ASP A 513 -17.29 -25.13 4.86
CA ASP A 513 -18.39 -24.19 5.12
C ASP A 513 -18.12 -22.81 4.49
N SER A 514 -16.86 -22.54 4.16
CA SER A 514 -16.38 -21.28 3.61
C SER A 514 -15.20 -21.51 2.67
N VAL A 515 -14.87 -20.49 1.87
CA VAL A 515 -13.71 -20.48 0.99
C VAL A 515 -12.91 -19.20 1.16
N ALA A 516 -11.60 -19.30 1.02
CA ALA A 516 -10.70 -18.17 0.83
C ALA A 516 -10.22 -18.19 -0.63
N ILE A 517 -10.38 -17.06 -1.34
CA ILE A 517 -9.97 -16.92 -2.75
C ILE A 517 -9.03 -15.73 -2.92
N ASP A 518 -8.10 -15.84 -3.86
CA ASP A 518 -7.22 -14.73 -4.21
C ASP A 518 -8.03 -13.54 -4.76
N LYS A 519 -7.60 -12.33 -4.41
CA LYS A 519 -8.24 -11.07 -4.81
C LYS A 519 -8.34 -10.86 -6.32
N GLU A 520 -7.39 -11.40 -7.09
CA GLU A 520 -7.41 -11.37 -8.56
C GLU A 520 -8.54 -12.24 -9.15
N SER A 521 -9.00 -13.28 -8.44
CA SER A 521 -10.16 -14.07 -8.89
C SER A 521 -11.47 -13.27 -8.86
N VAL A 522 -11.53 -12.21 -8.04
CA VAL A 522 -12.70 -11.31 -7.95
C VAL A 522 -12.56 -10.13 -8.91
N TYR A 523 -11.40 -9.46 -8.90
CA TYR A 523 -11.08 -8.31 -9.74
C TYR A 523 -9.81 -8.55 -10.58
N PRO A 524 -9.88 -9.32 -11.67
CA PRO A 524 -8.71 -9.58 -12.52
C PRO A 524 -8.11 -8.30 -13.11
N SER A 525 -6.80 -8.14 -12.97
CA SER A 525 -6.06 -6.96 -13.44
C SER A 525 -5.06 -7.24 -14.58
N SER A 526 -5.03 -6.35 -15.58
CA SER A 526 -4.06 -6.39 -16.69
C SER A 526 -3.18 -5.15 -16.64
N HIS A 527 -1.87 -5.35 -16.43
CA HIS A 527 -0.93 -4.26 -16.12
C HIS A 527 -1.45 -3.34 -15.00
N ASP A 528 -1.94 -3.95 -13.92
CA ASP A 528 -2.45 -3.28 -12.72
C ASP A 528 -3.73 -2.44 -12.94
N PHE A 529 -4.44 -2.63 -14.06
CA PHE A 529 -5.79 -2.06 -14.27
C PHE A 529 -6.86 -3.14 -14.15
N ILE A 530 -7.91 -2.87 -13.38
CA ILE A 530 -9.05 -3.78 -13.23
C ILE A 530 -9.81 -3.87 -14.55
N THR A 531 -9.89 -5.09 -15.08
CA THR A 531 -10.53 -5.34 -16.38
C THR A 531 -12.00 -5.74 -16.26
N LYS A 532 -12.38 -6.39 -15.16
CA LYS A 532 -13.74 -6.86 -14.90
C LYS A 532 -13.95 -7.19 -13.42
N GLN A 533 -15.21 -7.34 -13.03
CA GLN A 533 -15.63 -8.04 -11.81
C GLN A 533 -16.17 -9.41 -12.20
N THR A 534 -15.70 -10.48 -11.55
CA THR A 534 -16.24 -11.83 -11.78
C THR A 534 -17.52 -12.06 -10.95
N ASN A 535 -18.27 -13.12 -11.29
CA ASN A 535 -19.47 -13.50 -10.53
C ASN A 535 -19.16 -14.46 -9.37
N ILE A 536 -17.89 -14.82 -9.18
CA ILE A 536 -17.44 -15.92 -8.33
C ILE A 536 -17.97 -15.83 -6.89
N VAL A 537 -17.92 -14.64 -6.29
CA VAL A 537 -18.40 -14.39 -4.92
C VAL A 537 -19.89 -14.73 -4.84
N SER A 538 -20.69 -14.22 -5.78
CA SER A 538 -22.13 -14.48 -5.83
C SER A 538 -22.45 -15.95 -6.12
N THR A 539 -21.65 -16.62 -6.95
CA THR A 539 -21.79 -18.04 -7.30
C THR A 539 -21.58 -18.91 -6.06
N LEU A 540 -20.49 -18.69 -5.33
CA LEU A 540 -20.15 -19.40 -4.09
C LEU A 540 -21.19 -19.17 -2.98
N GLN A 541 -21.61 -17.91 -2.78
CA GLN A 541 -22.61 -17.56 -1.76
C GLN A 541 -23.98 -18.16 -2.05
N LYS A 542 -24.42 -18.18 -3.31
CA LYS A 542 -25.65 -18.92 -3.71
C LYS A 542 -25.52 -20.42 -3.48
N GLY A 543 -24.31 -20.94 -3.58
CA GLY A 543 -23.95 -22.29 -3.16
C GLY A 543 -24.10 -22.52 -1.65
N GLY A 544 -24.09 -21.47 -0.84
CA GLY A 544 -24.13 -21.52 0.61
C GLY A 544 -22.74 -21.57 1.26
N LEU A 545 -21.69 -21.12 0.55
CA LEU A 545 -20.34 -20.98 1.09
C LEU A 545 -20.09 -19.50 1.42
N SER A 546 -19.55 -19.22 2.61
CA SER A 546 -19.05 -17.87 2.91
C SER A 546 -17.74 -17.62 2.17
N VAL A 547 -17.50 -16.40 1.69
CA VAL A 547 -16.36 -16.07 0.83
C VAL A 547 -15.45 -15.05 1.50
N TYR A 548 -14.17 -15.41 1.64
CA TYR A 548 -13.11 -14.56 2.14
C TYR A 548 -12.13 -14.25 1.01
N VAL A 549 -11.58 -13.03 1.01
CA VAL A 549 -10.55 -12.64 0.04
C VAL A 549 -9.19 -12.48 0.71
N TYR A 550 -8.13 -12.93 0.05
CA TYR A 550 -6.76 -12.80 0.54
C TYR A 550 -5.77 -12.39 -0.57
N VAL A 551 -4.61 -11.80 -0.27
CA VAL A 551 -4.27 -11.08 0.99
C VAL A 551 -4.36 -9.58 0.72
N LEU A 552 -5.11 -8.84 1.54
CA LEU A 552 -5.18 -7.37 1.43
C LEU A 552 -4.00 -6.72 2.18
N ARG A 553 -3.39 -5.71 1.55
CA ARG A 553 -2.13 -5.08 1.97
C ARG A 553 -2.19 -3.55 1.82
N ASN A 554 -1.48 -2.85 2.70
CA ASN A 554 -1.45 -1.38 2.69
C ASN A 554 -0.44 -0.81 1.68
N GLU A 555 0.61 -1.57 1.34
CA GLU A 555 1.63 -1.12 0.40
C GLU A 555 0.97 -0.79 -0.96
N PHE A 556 1.07 0.46 -1.43
CA PHE A 556 0.30 0.95 -2.58
C PHE A 556 0.54 0.18 -3.89
N VAL A 557 1.72 -0.40 -4.05
CA VAL A 557 2.09 -1.24 -5.22
C VAL A 557 1.48 -2.64 -5.19
N SER A 558 0.88 -3.04 -4.07
CA SER A 558 0.18 -4.32 -3.97
C SER A 558 -1.24 -4.25 -4.57
N GLN A 559 -1.69 -3.07 -5.00
CA GLN A 559 -3.05 -2.78 -5.42
C GLN A 559 -3.10 -2.37 -6.89
N ALA A 560 -4.21 -2.67 -7.56
CA ALA A 560 -4.50 -2.12 -8.88
C ALA A 560 -4.63 -0.58 -8.82
N PHE A 561 -4.30 0.12 -9.91
CA PHE A 561 -4.38 1.58 -10.00
C PHE A 561 -5.80 2.11 -9.74
N ASP A 562 -6.83 1.32 -10.05
CA ASP A 562 -8.24 1.65 -9.80
C ASP A 562 -8.55 1.89 -8.31
N PHE A 563 -7.71 1.39 -7.39
CA PHE A 563 -7.84 1.63 -5.94
C PHE A 563 -7.09 2.87 -5.45
N PHE A 564 -6.40 3.60 -6.35
CA PHE A 564 -5.74 4.89 -6.05
C PHE A 564 -4.71 4.81 -4.90
N GLY A 565 -4.06 3.67 -4.74
CA GLY A 565 -3.11 3.42 -3.64
C GLY A 565 -3.74 3.52 -2.25
N ASP A 566 -5.06 3.43 -2.15
CA ASP A 566 -5.81 3.54 -0.90
C ASP A 566 -6.38 2.17 -0.50
N PRO A 567 -5.85 1.53 0.57
CA PRO A 567 -6.35 0.24 1.02
C PRO A 567 -7.79 0.29 1.52
N ILE A 568 -8.32 1.45 1.92
CA ILE A 568 -9.73 1.59 2.28
C ILE A 568 -10.62 1.46 1.04
N VAL A 569 -10.21 2.06 -0.08
CA VAL A 569 -10.92 1.93 -1.37
C VAL A 569 -10.88 0.50 -1.88
N GLU A 570 -9.74 -0.21 -1.72
CA GLU A 570 -9.62 -1.63 -2.03
C GLU A 570 -10.62 -2.44 -1.19
N ILE A 571 -10.54 -2.36 0.15
CA ILE A 571 -11.42 -3.09 1.07
C ILE A 571 -12.90 -2.80 0.76
N ASN A 572 -13.24 -1.53 0.55
CA ASN A 572 -14.60 -1.11 0.22
C ASN A 572 -15.12 -1.78 -1.07
N SER A 573 -14.27 -1.89 -2.09
CA SER A 573 -14.63 -2.53 -3.35
C SER A 573 -14.90 -4.02 -3.18
N PHE A 574 -14.09 -4.73 -2.40
CA PHE A 574 -14.37 -6.15 -2.11
C PHE A 574 -15.62 -6.34 -1.22
N VAL A 575 -15.80 -5.49 -0.21
CA VAL A 575 -16.88 -5.67 0.78
C VAL A 575 -18.23 -5.17 0.27
N LEU A 576 -18.32 -3.92 -0.22
CA LEU A 576 -19.58 -3.38 -0.74
C LEU A 576 -19.79 -3.71 -2.23
N GLY A 577 -18.72 -3.75 -3.03
CA GLY A 577 -18.82 -4.00 -4.47
C GLY A 577 -19.00 -5.48 -4.81
N ALA A 578 -18.10 -6.34 -4.33
CA ALA A 578 -18.16 -7.78 -4.57
C ALA A 578 -19.03 -8.55 -3.54
N GLY A 579 -19.20 -7.99 -2.34
CA GLY A 579 -20.05 -8.59 -1.30
C GLY A 579 -19.37 -9.72 -0.52
N VAL A 580 -18.04 -9.69 -0.37
CA VAL A 580 -17.31 -10.72 0.40
C VAL A 580 -17.74 -10.74 1.88
N ASP A 581 -17.68 -11.91 2.51
CA ASP A 581 -18.07 -12.11 3.91
C ASP A 581 -16.96 -11.71 4.89
N GLY A 582 -15.71 -11.79 4.45
CA GLY A 582 -14.55 -11.40 5.24
C GLY A 582 -13.31 -11.13 4.41
N VAL A 583 -12.29 -10.59 5.08
CA VAL A 583 -11.01 -10.23 4.49
C VAL A 583 -9.88 -10.84 5.32
N ILE A 584 -8.86 -11.35 4.64
CA ILE A 584 -7.60 -11.81 5.24
C ILE A 584 -6.54 -10.77 4.90
N THR A 585 -5.89 -10.19 5.92
CA THR A 585 -5.01 -9.03 5.72
C THR A 585 -3.77 -9.05 6.61
N ASP A 586 -2.66 -8.51 6.08
CA ASP A 586 -1.43 -8.24 6.82
C ASP A 586 -1.59 -7.05 7.80
N PHE A 587 -2.63 -6.21 7.62
CA PHE A 587 -2.87 -4.97 8.38
C PHE A 587 -4.29 -4.93 8.98
N PRO A 588 -4.56 -5.69 10.06
CA PRO A 588 -5.88 -5.71 10.69
C PRO A 588 -6.41 -4.33 11.09
N GLY A 589 -5.52 -3.39 11.47
CA GLY A 589 -5.90 -2.03 11.84
C GLY A 589 -6.58 -1.26 10.73
N THR A 590 -6.16 -1.45 9.47
CA THR A 590 -6.80 -0.81 8.30
C THR A 590 -8.20 -1.38 8.07
N ALA A 591 -8.34 -2.71 8.08
CA ALA A 591 -9.65 -3.36 7.95
C ALA A 591 -10.59 -2.97 9.09
N ARG A 592 -10.06 -2.80 10.31
CA ARG A 592 -10.85 -2.34 11.45
C ARG A 592 -11.27 -0.89 11.32
N ALA A 593 -10.38 -0.02 10.83
CA ALA A 593 -10.72 1.36 10.54
C ALA A 593 -11.87 1.41 9.53
N TYR A 594 -11.78 0.67 8.42
CA TYR A 594 -12.87 0.55 7.45
C TYR A 594 -14.17 0.10 8.13
N LYS A 595 -14.16 -1.02 8.86
CA LYS A 595 -15.36 -1.55 9.53
C LYS A 595 -16.00 -0.56 10.52
N SER A 596 -15.18 0.29 11.14
CA SER A 596 -15.63 1.24 12.17
C SER A 596 -16.04 2.61 11.60
N ASN A 597 -15.87 2.84 10.29
CA ASN A 597 -16.12 4.15 9.69
C ASN A 597 -17.61 4.52 9.71
N SER A 598 -17.90 5.82 9.80
CA SER A 598 -19.27 6.32 9.94
C SER A 598 -20.11 6.13 8.65
N CYS A 599 -19.45 6.06 7.49
CA CYS A 599 -20.10 6.03 6.20
C CYS A 599 -20.63 4.66 5.76
N THR A 600 -20.04 3.56 6.24
CA THR A 600 -20.50 2.19 5.92
C THR A 600 -21.96 1.94 6.32
N ARG A 601 -22.50 2.73 7.26
CA ARG A 601 -23.87 2.62 7.76
C ARG A 601 -24.87 3.49 7.00
N LEU A 602 -24.42 4.32 6.05
CA LEU A 602 -25.27 5.27 5.34
C LEU A 602 -26.04 4.64 4.17
N GLY A 603 -25.63 3.47 3.68
CA GLY A 603 -26.32 2.78 2.59
C GLY A 603 -26.43 3.65 1.34
N VAL A 604 -27.66 3.95 0.92
CA VAL A 604 -27.94 4.79 -0.27
C VAL A 604 -27.52 6.25 -0.11
N ASP A 605 -27.35 6.71 1.13
CA ASP A 605 -26.90 8.07 1.46
C ASP A 605 -25.37 8.14 1.59
N ALA A 606 -24.64 7.05 1.26
CA ALA A 606 -23.20 7.02 1.30
C ALA A 606 -22.60 8.03 0.31
N PRO A 607 -21.58 8.82 0.72
CA PRO A 607 -20.96 9.79 -0.15
C PRO A 607 -20.22 9.12 -1.32
N ALA A 608 -20.06 9.84 -2.43
CA ALA A 608 -19.49 9.25 -3.64
C ALA A 608 -18.03 8.77 -3.50
N TYR A 609 -17.29 9.32 -2.54
CA TYR A 609 -15.91 8.96 -2.25
C TYR A 609 -15.75 7.65 -1.44
N ILE A 610 -16.84 7.04 -0.95
CA ILE A 610 -16.82 5.71 -0.31
C ILE A 610 -17.59 4.68 -1.14
N LEU A 611 -17.84 4.96 -2.42
CA LEU A 611 -18.47 4.00 -3.33
C LEU A 611 -17.41 3.02 -3.87
N PRO A 612 -17.78 1.77 -4.16
CA PRO A 612 -16.90 0.83 -4.86
C PRO A 612 -16.38 1.41 -6.16
N VAL A 613 -15.15 1.04 -6.54
CA VAL A 613 -14.53 1.53 -7.77
C VAL A 613 -15.35 1.10 -8.99
N GLN A 614 -15.43 1.99 -9.98
CA GLN A 614 -16.09 1.68 -11.23
C GLN A 614 -15.19 0.76 -12.06
N ILE A 615 -15.66 -0.45 -12.33
CA ILE A 615 -14.95 -1.44 -13.13
C ILE A 615 -14.62 -0.91 -14.53
N GLY A 616 -13.34 -0.97 -14.88
CA GLY A 616 -12.81 -0.44 -16.14
C GLY A 616 -12.88 1.09 -16.26
N GLY A 617 -13.12 1.81 -15.15
CA GLY A 617 -13.24 3.26 -15.14
C GLY A 617 -11.96 3.95 -15.60
N LEU A 618 -10.79 3.49 -15.12
CA LEU A 618 -9.51 4.03 -15.57
C LEU A 618 -9.14 3.61 -17.00
N ILE A 619 -9.41 2.35 -17.38
CA ILE A 619 -9.11 1.84 -18.72
C ILE A 619 -9.83 2.66 -19.81
N GLN A 620 -11.06 3.11 -19.55
CA GLN A 620 -11.83 3.94 -20.48
C GLN A 620 -11.20 5.31 -20.75
N LEU A 621 -10.31 5.78 -19.87
CA LEU A 621 -9.59 7.04 -20.03
C LEU A 621 -8.27 6.87 -20.80
N ILE A 622 -7.82 5.63 -21.03
CA ILE A 622 -6.59 5.31 -21.76
C ILE A 622 -6.88 5.31 -23.27
N PRO A 623 -6.03 5.96 -24.10
CA PRO A 623 -6.12 5.86 -25.55
C PRO A 623 -6.11 4.40 -26.03
N THR A 624 -6.96 4.05 -26.99
CA THR A 624 -7.14 2.66 -27.43
C THR A 624 -5.84 1.90 -27.79
N PRO A 625 -4.84 2.50 -28.46
CA PRO A 625 -3.56 1.83 -28.75
C PRO A 625 -2.76 1.46 -27.49
N ASP A 626 -2.96 2.20 -26.40
CA ASP A 626 -2.21 2.09 -25.15
C ASP A 626 -3.00 1.37 -24.05
N GLN A 627 -4.20 0.89 -24.35
CA GLN A 627 -4.99 0.09 -23.41
C GLN A 627 -4.29 -1.23 -23.09
N PRO A 628 -4.40 -1.71 -21.83
CA PRO A 628 -3.85 -3.01 -21.48
C PRO A 628 -4.49 -4.12 -22.33
N PRO A 629 -3.74 -5.17 -22.68
CA PRO A 629 -4.26 -6.30 -23.43
C PRO A 629 -5.41 -6.95 -22.68
N ALA A 630 -6.38 -7.46 -23.44
CA ALA A 630 -7.45 -8.27 -22.88
C ALA A 630 -6.85 -9.52 -22.19
N LEU A 631 -7.22 -9.71 -20.92
CA LEU A 631 -6.84 -10.90 -20.17
C LEU A 631 -7.56 -12.14 -20.71
N ALA A 632 -6.82 -13.22 -20.87
CA ALA A 632 -7.43 -14.53 -21.00
C ALA A 632 -8.28 -14.81 -19.74
N PRO A 633 -9.51 -15.35 -19.87
CA PRO A 633 -10.28 -15.74 -18.70
C PRO A 633 -9.49 -16.76 -17.87
N PHE A 634 -9.43 -16.53 -16.56
CA PHE A 634 -8.96 -17.53 -15.62
C PHE A 634 -9.79 -18.83 -15.77
N PRO A 635 -9.20 -20.01 -15.49
CA PRO A 635 -9.90 -21.28 -15.57
C PRO A 635 -11.15 -21.31 -14.69
N LEU A 636 -12.11 -22.16 -15.06
CA LEU A 636 -13.24 -22.52 -14.19
C LEU A 636 -12.75 -23.58 -13.20
N LEU A 637 -13.13 -23.49 -11.93
CA LEU A 637 -12.81 -24.55 -10.96
C LEU A 637 -13.72 -25.76 -11.18
N GLU A 638 -13.14 -26.86 -11.65
CA GLU A 638 -13.85 -28.10 -12.01
C GLU A 638 -13.74 -29.16 -10.90
N PRO A 639 -14.60 -30.21 -10.90
CA PRO A 639 -14.59 -31.22 -9.84
C PRO A 639 -13.24 -31.95 -9.66
N SER A 640 -12.47 -32.08 -10.74
CA SER A 640 -11.13 -32.67 -10.70
C SER A 640 -10.14 -31.88 -9.86
N ASP A 641 -10.39 -30.59 -9.67
CA ASP A 641 -9.49 -29.65 -9.01
C ASP A 641 -9.78 -29.59 -7.50
N VAL A 642 -10.92 -30.13 -7.07
CA VAL A 642 -11.40 -30.11 -5.68
C VAL A 642 -11.16 -31.45 -4.99
N VAL A 643 -11.34 -32.54 -5.71
CA VAL A 643 -11.35 -33.90 -5.13
C VAL A 643 -9.93 -34.44 -5.05
N GLU A 644 -9.41 -34.56 -3.83
CA GLU A 644 -8.12 -35.18 -3.57
C GLU A 644 -8.26 -36.63 -3.06
N PRO A 645 -7.21 -37.46 -3.22
CA PRO A 645 -7.10 -38.72 -2.50
C PRO A 645 -7.16 -38.53 -0.98
N ALA A 646 -7.61 -39.57 -0.26
CA ALA A 646 -7.59 -39.55 1.20
C ALA A 646 -6.16 -39.45 1.74
N LEU A 647 -6.00 -38.76 2.89
CA LEU A 647 -4.71 -38.68 3.56
C LEU A 647 -4.15 -40.09 3.83
N PRO A 648 -2.85 -40.28 3.59
CA PRO A 648 -2.19 -41.56 3.81
C PRO A 648 -2.25 -41.96 5.29
N PRO A 649 -2.26 -43.26 5.62
CA PRO A 649 -2.21 -43.71 7.00
C PRO A 649 -0.86 -43.35 7.62
N ALA A 650 -0.86 -42.97 8.90
CA ALA A 650 0.37 -42.68 9.64
C ALA A 650 1.34 -43.86 9.56
N SER A 651 2.48 -43.65 8.89
CA SER A 651 3.59 -44.59 8.91
C SER A 651 4.27 -44.50 10.29
N LYS A 652 4.69 -45.64 10.85
CA LYS A 652 5.40 -45.63 12.14
C LYS A 652 6.69 -44.79 11.99
N PRO A 653 7.06 -43.93 12.96
CA PRO A 653 8.30 -43.17 12.89
C PRO A 653 9.48 -44.12 12.68
N ALA A 654 10.31 -43.85 11.67
CA ALA A 654 11.59 -44.51 11.57
C ALA A 654 12.45 -44.01 12.74
N VAL A 655 12.61 -44.85 13.76
CA VAL A 655 13.58 -44.62 14.84
C VAL A 655 14.95 -44.41 14.20
N PRO A 656 15.67 -43.30 14.47
CA PRO A 656 17.05 -43.17 14.02
C PRO A 656 17.85 -44.31 14.64
N ALA A 657 18.35 -45.22 13.80
CA ALA A 657 19.23 -46.28 14.27
C ALA A 657 20.45 -45.64 14.93
N ALA A 658 20.68 -45.97 16.21
CA ALA A 658 21.93 -45.66 16.88
C ALA A 658 23.11 -46.18 16.02
N PRO A 659 24.23 -45.45 15.92
CA PRO A 659 25.34 -45.87 15.09
C PRO A 659 25.90 -47.19 15.63
N ALA A 660 25.64 -48.28 14.91
CA ALA A 660 26.27 -49.56 15.17
C ALA A 660 27.76 -49.42 14.84
N GLY A 661 28.62 -49.67 15.83
CA GLY A 661 30.05 -49.74 15.66
C GLY A 661 30.41 -50.73 14.56
N GLY A 662 30.94 -50.21 13.45
CA GLY A 662 31.44 -50.97 12.32
C GLY A 662 32.84 -50.49 11.96
N SER A 663 33.77 -51.43 11.90
CA SER A 663 35.21 -51.30 11.63
C SER A 663 35.54 -50.43 10.39
N PRO A 664 36.73 -49.78 10.36
CA PRO A 664 37.07 -48.84 9.29
C PRO A 664 37.25 -49.56 7.94
N PRO A 665 36.81 -48.94 6.83
CA PRO A 665 37.03 -49.46 5.48
C PRO A 665 38.51 -49.29 5.04
N PRO A 666 39.00 -50.15 4.13
CA PRO A 666 40.39 -50.11 3.65
C PRO A 666 40.68 -48.84 2.83
N PRO A 667 41.95 -48.40 2.75
CA PRO A 667 42.30 -47.15 2.10
C PRO A 667 42.07 -47.21 0.59
N ALA A 668 41.51 -46.13 0.04
CA ALA A 668 41.27 -45.97 -1.40
C ALA A 668 42.59 -45.80 -2.19
N PRO A 669 42.64 -46.21 -3.47
CA PRO A 669 43.84 -46.08 -4.30
C PRO A 669 44.11 -44.62 -4.67
N GLN A 670 45.39 -44.24 -4.68
CA GLN A 670 45.87 -42.92 -5.12
C GLN A 670 45.53 -42.65 -6.60
N PRO A 671 45.04 -41.46 -6.96
CA PRO A 671 45.01 -40.99 -8.33
C PRO A 671 46.38 -40.47 -8.77
N SER A 672 46.80 -40.90 -9.95
CA SER A 672 48.01 -40.51 -10.67
C SER A 672 48.04 -39.02 -11.05
N SER A 673 49.26 -38.49 -11.11
CA SER A 673 49.59 -37.10 -11.36
C SER A 673 49.54 -36.69 -12.85
N GLY A 674 48.80 -35.62 -13.14
CA GLY A 674 49.10 -34.60 -14.18
C GLY A 674 48.12 -34.49 -15.37
N PRO A 675 48.09 -33.36 -16.11
CA PRO A 675 48.60 -32.01 -15.83
C PRO A 675 47.47 -30.98 -15.62
N ARG A 676 47.84 -29.86 -14.99
CA ARG A 676 47.00 -28.67 -14.82
C ARG A 676 46.60 -28.11 -16.19
N CYS A 677 45.29 -28.05 -16.46
CA CYS A 677 44.72 -27.22 -17.52
C CYS A 677 43.69 -26.28 -16.91
N ALA A 678 43.91 -24.99 -17.18
CA ALA A 678 43.11 -23.87 -16.74
C ALA A 678 41.67 -23.96 -17.26
N ALA A 679 40.69 -23.77 -16.39
CA ALA A 679 39.33 -23.43 -16.78
C ALA A 679 39.24 -21.90 -16.95
N PRO A 680 38.58 -21.40 -18.00
CA PRO A 680 38.57 -19.99 -18.35
C PRO A 680 37.65 -19.21 -17.40
N ALA A 681 38.23 -18.18 -16.78
CA ALA A 681 37.47 -17.07 -16.25
C ALA A 681 36.84 -16.31 -17.42
N VAL A 682 35.54 -16.46 -17.63
CA VAL A 682 34.79 -15.51 -18.45
C VAL A 682 34.39 -14.37 -17.53
N LEU A 683 35.16 -13.29 -17.64
CA LEU A 683 34.79 -11.96 -17.20
C LEU A 683 33.55 -11.51 -17.96
N SER A 684 32.50 -11.11 -17.24
CA SER A 684 31.65 -10.00 -17.70
C SER A 684 31.94 -8.82 -16.78
N ALA A 685 32.78 -7.93 -17.29
CA ALA A 685 32.95 -6.60 -16.77
C ALA A 685 31.81 -5.73 -17.30
N VAL A 686 30.98 -5.18 -16.43
CA VAL A 686 30.47 -3.81 -16.61
C VAL A 686 30.66 -3.09 -15.27
N SER A 687 31.62 -2.19 -15.34
CA SER A 687 32.17 -1.23 -14.39
C SER A 687 31.26 -0.70 -13.27
N LEU A 688 31.78 -0.78 -12.05
CA LEU A 688 31.62 0.24 -11.02
C LEU A 688 32.08 1.61 -11.56
N LEU A 689 31.21 2.62 -11.48
CA LEU A 689 31.59 4.02 -11.34
C LEU A 689 30.69 4.62 -10.25
N VAL A 690 31.18 4.55 -9.02
CA VAL A 690 30.74 5.38 -7.91
C VAL A 690 31.64 6.62 -7.92
N ALA A 691 31.06 7.79 -8.18
CA ALA A 691 31.27 9.04 -7.45
C ALA A 691 30.82 10.26 -8.28
N ALA A 692 30.09 11.15 -7.61
CA ALA A 692 29.79 12.54 -7.98
C ALA A 692 28.65 12.82 -8.97
N VAL A 693 27.40 12.78 -8.48
CA VAL A 693 26.40 13.86 -8.70
C VAL A 693 25.56 14.01 -7.42
N LEU A 694 26.20 14.47 -6.35
CA LEU A 694 25.57 15.38 -5.40
C LEU A 694 25.92 16.78 -5.92
N CYS A 695 24.96 17.69 -5.91
CA CYS A 695 24.92 18.99 -6.63
C CYS A 695 24.38 18.88 -8.06
N LEU A 696 23.05 18.86 -8.19
CA LEU A 696 22.25 19.70 -9.08
C LEU A 696 20.76 19.38 -8.84
N ALA A 697 20.34 19.65 -7.60
CA ALA A 697 18.96 20.01 -7.27
C ALA A 697 19.10 21.36 -6.55
N SER A 698 18.89 22.43 -7.30
CA SER A 698 18.76 23.80 -6.84
C SER A 698 17.73 24.46 -7.73
#